data_AF-A0A829PPL3-F1
#
_entry.id   AF-A0A829PPL3-F1
#
_cell.length_a   1.000
_cell.length_b   1.000
_cell.length_c   1.000
_cell.angle_alpha   90.00
_cell.angle_beta   90.00
_cell.angle_gamma   90.00
#
_symmetry.space_group_name_H-M   'P 1'
#
loop_
_entity.id
_entity.type
_entity.pdbx_description
1 polymer ?
#
loop_
_entity_poly.entity_id
_entity_poly.type
_entity_poly.pdbx_seq_one_letter_code
_entity_poly.pdbx_strand_id
1 'polypeptide(L)'
;MDEIQSCCSATSLIASRESVGRDRVGAIERAGIDYLPEAARGSSPKNLFAVFVGGNLAFSTIIFGWLPIVMGLTFWQAVSSSVTGLLIGLMLTAPMSLFGPRTGTNNPVSSGAHFGVRGRLIGSSLTLMFALVYAAIAVWTSGEALIAGASRLFGAPQNHVAFLLGYGVIALEVILIALYGHATIVWAQKIIIPLAVVVLALGVLAYAPNFHPMGSAQHGYALQEFWPTWLFAVTVSVGGPLSYAPSVGDYTRRISRSRYSDRQIAVAVSAGIFLGLFSTATFGAFTASTFSAPTASYVADMVATAPGWYVVPLLILAVLGGCGQGVISIYSSGLDLESIVPRLNRTQTTLIASGIAVVLMYLGVVVTDAIDSVTGMTVVLNSFAGSWVAINICGFFKANRGQYDPKGVATLRAGWPRRLVLVLPWIQCARRRAVHRGFRAWPAHCAERSIPGTVRQYCRGHRCQSVVVSCGWRRLVLARTSVVAGTARRRVVRKFRVGPRIMSGSHRDDAPVVTKHFAQRPPVVVTPSGVSTTSDHPQRSSMTPFSTWRMPSETAPQERIFMGFPPLGELFGATHDEALVARTAWSEVANTIAGFLPVEMVVAPGDQEVARSMLTSSIQLHEAPLDEAWMRDFGPTFVVGENGQLGAVDWGFNGWGQQPSCWANDAKIGAFVANLAGAELVSSDLVNEGGGIHVDGRGTVFLTDTVQLDRFRNPDWSRTQIERELTRTIGVTSFVWLHRGLFRDALPGATRGHIDILAVPSDDATLLLHRQFDPSHPDFHLYSECRSVLDAARTADGGAWRILDLPAPLRLRDEVTWVDYSYVNHVVTNGAVIACTYDDPNDEIALDVLAEAYPGREVVGVDARNIFRYGGGIHCITQHMPAV
;
A
#
# COMPACT_ATOMS: atom_id res chain seq x y z
N MET A 1 -14.34 -1.66 60.00
CA MET A 1 -15.54 -2.11 59.24
C MET A 1 -15.65 -1.44 57.87
N ASP A 2 -14.59 -0.77 57.43
CA ASP A 2 -14.68 0.42 56.56
C ASP A 2 -14.70 0.04 55.07
N GLU A 3 -14.10 -1.10 54.72
CA GLU A 3 -14.23 -1.71 53.38
C GLU A 3 -15.68 -2.12 53.06
N ILE A 4 -16.47 -2.51 54.07
CA ILE A 4 -17.89 -2.84 53.87
C ILE A 4 -18.71 -1.55 53.61
N GLN A 5 -18.42 -0.47 54.34
CA GLN A 5 -19.02 0.84 54.04
C GLN A 5 -18.59 1.40 52.69
N SER A 6 -17.34 1.14 52.25
CA SER A 6 -16.89 1.45 50.88
C SER A 6 -17.77 0.77 49.82
N CYS A 7 -18.00 -0.55 49.94
CA CYS A 7 -18.92 -1.28 49.06
C CYS A 7 -20.37 -0.75 49.11
N CYS A 8 -20.89 -0.40 50.28
CA CYS A 8 -22.22 0.21 50.40
C CYS A 8 -22.28 1.60 49.73
N SER A 9 -21.22 2.41 49.79
CA SER A 9 -21.16 3.71 49.11
C SER A 9 -21.09 3.60 47.58
N ALA A 10 -20.44 2.55 47.05
CA ALA A 10 -20.49 2.25 45.62
C ALA A 10 -21.91 1.84 45.19
N THR A 11 -22.65 1.15 46.07
CA THR A 11 -24.04 0.73 45.81
C THR A 11 -25.00 1.93 45.78
N SER A 12 -24.83 2.93 46.66
CA SER A 12 -25.69 4.14 46.64
C SER A 12 -25.44 5.03 45.41
N LEU A 13 -24.21 5.11 44.92
CA LEU A 13 -23.91 5.78 43.64
C LEU A 13 -24.60 5.10 42.45
N ILE A 14 -24.73 3.77 42.45
CA ILE A 14 -25.45 3.03 41.40
C ILE A 14 -26.97 3.30 41.46
N ALA A 15 -27.55 3.42 42.66
CA ALA A 15 -28.96 3.76 42.84
C ALA A 15 -29.32 5.18 42.32
N SER A 16 -28.37 6.12 42.33
CA SER A 16 -28.60 7.52 41.93
C SER A 16 -28.94 7.78 40.45
N ARG A 17 -28.97 6.75 39.60
CA ARG A 17 -29.17 6.85 38.14
C ARG A 17 -30.38 6.07 37.58
N GLU A 18 -31.45 5.89 38.35
CA GLU A 18 -32.72 5.35 37.80
C GLU A 18 -33.35 6.24 36.70
N SER A 19 -32.90 7.49 36.55
CA SER A 19 -33.39 8.46 35.57
C SER A 19 -32.68 8.42 34.20
N VAL A 20 -32.38 7.22 33.68
CA VAL A 20 -32.05 7.04 32.25
C VAL A 20 -33.30 7.34 31.43
N GLY A 21 -33.48 8.62 31.07
CA GLY A 21 -34.68 9.13 30.40
C GLY A 21 -35.00 8.35 29.14
N ARG A 22 -36.30 8.11 28.90
CA ARG A 22 -36.77 7.40 27.70
C ARG A 22 -36.26 8.10 26.43
N ASP A 23 -35.64 7.31 25.58
CA ASP A 23 -35.24 7.64 24.21
C ASP A 23 -36.44 8.22 23.42
N ARG A 24 -36.28 9.42 22.86
CA ARG A 24 -37.33 10.21 22.21
C ARG A 24 -36.72 11.02 21.06
N VAL A 25 -37.47 11.15 19.96
CA VAL A 25 -37.09 11.98 18.80
C VAL A 25 -36.89 13.43 19.25
N GLY A 26 -35.80 14.06 18.82
CA GLY A 26 -35.47 15.46 19.11
C GLY A 26 -34.91 15.71 20.52
N ALA A 27 -34.65 14.68 21.33
CA ALA A 27 -34.02 14.81 22.64
C ALA A 27 -32.57 14.28 22.62
N ILE A 28 -31.61 15.07 23.11
CA ILE A 28 -30.20 14.67 23.20
C ILE A 28 -30.06 13.42 24.09
N GLU A 29 -29.45 12.37 23.53
CA GLU A 29 -29.30 11.08 24.20
C GLU A 29 -28.31 11.16 25.37
N ARG A 30 -28.77 10.79 26.56
CA ARG A 30 -27.94 10.69 27.78
C ARG A 30 -27.45 9.26 28.08
N ALA A 31 -27.87 8.28 27.27
CA ALA A 31 -27.51 6.87 27.43
C ALA A 31 -26.18 6.58 26.73
N GLY A 32 -25.08 6.77 27.47
CA GLY A 32 -23.74 6.41 27.04
C GLY A 32 -23.52 4.89 26.90
N ILE A 33 -22.30 4.43 27.16
CA ILE A 33 -21.92 3.01 27.12
C ILE A 33 -22.43 2.17 28.31
N ASP A 34 -23.06 2.82 29.31
CA ASP A 34 -23.59 2.18 30.51
C ASP A 34 -24.67 1.11 30.17
N TYR A 35 -24.88 0.16 31.09
CA TYR A 35 -25.85 -0.93 30.91
C TYR A 35 -27.29 -0.41 30.73
N LEU A 36 -27.94 -0.81 29.64
CA LEU A 36 -29.34 -0.48 29.35
C LEU A 36 -30.30 -1.54 29.95
N PRO A 37 -31.15 -1.20 30.94
CA PRO A 37 -32.13 -2.12 31.50
C PRO A 37 -33.20 -2.52 30.47
N GLU A 38 -33.75 -3.73 30.56
CA GLU A 38 -34.77 -4.24 29.63
C GLU A 38 -35.99 -3.29 29.46
N ALA A 39 -36.43 -2.63 30.53
CA ALA A 39 -37.52 -1.64 30.48
C ALA A 39 -37.21 -0.39 29.63
N ALA A 40 -35.93 -0.10 29.35
CA ALA A 40 -35.49 0.99 28.47
C ALA A 40 -35.24 0.53 27.02
N ARG A 41 -35.27 -0.78 26.73
CA ARG A 41 -34.99 -1.36 25.40
C ARG A 41 -36.22 -1.29 24.49
N GLY A 42 -36.61 -0.07 24.14
CA GLY A 42 -37.86 0.22 23.41
C GLY A 42 -37.89 -0.20 21.93
N SER A 43 -36.73 -0.35 21.28
CA SER A 43 -36.64 -0.51 19.82
C SER A 43 -37.14 -1.87 19.31
N SER A 44 -37.24 -2.04 17.99
CA SER A 44 -37.76 -3.25 17.32
C SER A 44 -36.86 -3.73 16.18
N PRO A 45 -36.94 -5.02 15.75
CA PRO A 45 -36.20 -5.50 14.58
C PRO A 45 -36.51 -4.72 13.29
N LYS A 46 -37.73 -4.21 13.11
CA LYS A 46 -38.06 -3.34 11.96
C LYS A 46 -37.26 -2.03 11.97
N ASN A 47 -36.95 -1.50 13.15
CA ASN A 47 -36.10 -0.31 13.29
C ASN A 47 -34.64 -0.63 12.94
N LEU A 48 -34.12 -1.80 13.35
CA LEU A 48 -32.77 -2.23 12.96
C LEU A 48 -32.64 -2.38 11.46
N PHE A 49 -33.60 -3.07 10.81
CA PHE A 49 -33.65 -3.19 9.37
C PHE A 49 -33.62 -1.82 8.68
N ALA A 50 -34.46 -0.88 9.12
CA ALA A 50 -34.47 0.48 8.58
C ALA A 50 -33.11 1.20 8.75
N VAL A 51 -32.51 1.16 9.95
CA VAL A 51 -31.20 1.78 10.20
C VAL A 51 -30.11 1.20 9.29
N PHE A 52 -30.04 -0.12 9.11
CA PHE A 52 -29.01 -0.73 8.27
C PHE A 52 -29.30 -0.67 6.76
N VAL A 53 -30.55 -0.54 6.32
CA VAL A 53 -30.85 -0.23 4.91
C VAL A 53 -30.45 1.20 4.61
N GLY A 54 -31.11 2.20 5.21
CA GLY A 54 -30.90 3.60 4.85
C GLY A 54 -29.54 4.15 5.27
N GLY A 55 -28.91 3.52 6.27
CA GLY A 55 -27.50 3.73 6.59
C GLY A 55 -26.51 3.35 5.49
N ASN A 56 -26.94 2.53 4.53
CA ASN A 56 -26.15 2.08 3.37
C ASN A 56 -26.70 2.60 2.04
N LEU A 57 -27.69 3.50 2.01
CA LEU A 57 -28.17 4.15 0.78
C LEU A 57 -27.48 5.52 0.58
N ALA A 58 -26.16 5.49 0.37
CA ALA A 58 -25.29 6.68 0.37
C ALA A 58 -24.21 6.61 -0.74
N PHE A 59 -23.65 7.74 -1.17
CA PHE A 59 -22.57 7.73 -2.17
C PHE A 59 -21.32 6.97 -1.70
N SER A 60 -20.98 7.07 -0.41
CA SER A 60 -19.90 6.31 0.24
C SER A 60 -20.06 4.78 0.14
N THR A 61 -21.25 4.25 -0.14
CA THR A 61 -21.51 2.81 -0.33
C THR A 61 -21.82 2.42 -1.77
N ILE A 62 -22.00 3.40 -2.67
CA ILE A 62 -22.15 3.18 -4.13
C ILE A 62 -20.78 2.93 -4.77
N ILE A 63 -19.72 3.60 -4.30
CA ILE A 63 -18.34 3.49 -4.81
C ILE A 63 -17.79 2.04 -4.80
N PHE A 64 -18.19 1.21 -3.82
CA PHE A 64 -17.81 -0.21 -3.80
C PHE A 64 -18.34 -1.03 -4.99
N GLY A 65 -19.35 -0.52 -5.71
CA GLY A 65 -19.86 -1.10 -6.95
C GLY A 65 -19.07 -0.69 -8.20
N TRP A 66 -18.48 0.50 -8.19
CA TRP A 66 -17.67 1.06 -9.29
C TRP A 66 -16.30 0.40 -9.38
N LEU A 67 -15.61 0.19 -8.25
CA LEU A 67 -14.25 -0.36 -8.22
C LEU A 67 -14.11 -1.72 -8.97
N PRO A 68 -15.02 -2.70 -8.83
CA PRO A 68 -15.03 -3.91 -9.67
C PRO A 68 -15.06 -3.65 -11.19
N ILE A 69 -15.80 -2.63 -11.65
CA ILE A 69 -15.95 -2.29 -13.08
C ILE A 69 -14.67 -1.65 -13.61
N VAL A 70 -14.04 -0.76 -12.84
CA VAL A 70 -12.72 -0.17 -13.15
C VAL A 70 -11.64 -1.25 -13.24
N MET A 71 -11.72 -2.29 -12.41
CA MET A 71 -10.82 -3.44 -12.45
C MET A 71 -11.05 -4.40 -13.63
N GLY A 72 -11.91 -4.05 -14.59
CA GLY A 72 -12.16 -4.82 -15.82
C GLY A 72 -13.21 -5.92 -15.69
N LEU A 73 -13.90 -6.04 -14.54
CA LEU A 73 -15.01 -6.98 -14.42
C LEU A 73 -16.26 -6.43 -15.14
N THR A 74 -16.90 -7.26 -15.95
CA THR A 74 -18.23 -6.97 -16.51
C THR A 74 -19.27 -6.77 -15.41
N PHE A 75 -20.39 -6.12 -15.73
CA PHE A 75 -21.46 -5.83 -14.77
C PHE A 75 -21.91 -7.08 -13.98
N TRP A 76 -22.10 -8.21 -14.66
CA TRP A 76 -22.51 -9.46 -14.00
C TRP A 76 -21.40 -10.10 -13.15
N GLN A 77 -20.13 -9.97 -13.56
CA GLN A 77 -19.00 -10.40 -12.73
C GLN A 77 -18.91 -9.54 -11.46
N ALA A 78 -19.01 -8.21 -11.57
CA ALA A 78 -19.04 -7.28 -10.43
C ALA A 78 -20.21 -7.55 -9.46
N VAL A 79 -21.43 -7.76 -9.98
CA VAL A 79 -22.59 -8.14 -9.17
C VAL A 79 -22.36 -9.49 -8.47
N SER A 80 -21.76 -10.48 -9.13
CA SER A 80 -21.48 -11.80 -8.53
C SER A 80 -20.41 -11.76 -7.44
N SER A 81 -19.35 -10.94 -7.60
CA SER A 81 -18.33 -10.74 -6.57
C SER A 81 -18.91 -9.98 -5.36
N SER A 82 -19.77 -8.99 -5.62
CA SER A 82 -20.50 -8.25 -4.59
C SER A 82 -21.39 -9.18 -3.77
N VAL A 83 -22.26 -9.97 -4.40
CA VAL A 83 -23.13 -10.93 -3.69
C VAL A 83 -22.30 -11.93 -2.86
N THR A 84 -21.22 -12.48 -3.42
CA THR A 84 -20.36 -13.44 -2.72
C THR A 84 -19.69 -12.81 -1.50
N GLY A 85 -19.05 -11.64 -1.64
CA GLY A 85 -18.39 -10.96 -0.55
C GLY A 85 -19.35 -10.49 0.54
N LEU A 86 -20.52 -9.96 0.15
CA LEU A 86 -21.57 -9.56 1.10
C LEU A 86 -22.05 -10.76 1.93
N LEU A 87 -22.29 -11.92 1.32
CA LEU A 87 -22.70 -13.13 2.04
C LEU A 87 -21.62 -13.64 3.01
N ILE A 88 -20.34 -13.61 2.62
CA ILE A 88 -19.21 -13.98 3.49
C ILE A 88 -19.09 -13.00 4.67
N GLY A 89 -19.10 -11.69 4.41
CA GLY A 89 -19.04 -10.65 5.44
C GLY A 89 -20.23 -10.73 6.41
N LEU A 90 -21.42 -11.08 5.93
CA LEU A 90 -22.61 -11.28 6.77
C LEU A 90 -22.53 -12.55 7.62
N MET A 91 -21.90 -13.62 7.15
CA MET A 91 -21.67 -14.82 7.98
C MET A 91 -20.81 -14.50 9.21
N LEU A 92 -19.85 -13.56 9.06
CA LEU A 92 -19.03 -13.04 10.16
C LEU A 92 -19.79 -12.00 11.02
N THR A 93 -20.62 -11.16 10.40
CA THR A 93 -21.26 -10.02 11.09
C THR A 93 -22.55 -10.41 11.84
N ALA A 94 -23.32 -11.35 11.32
CA ALA A 94 -24.62 -11.73 11.89
C ALA A 94 -24.55 -12.20 13.37
N PRO A 95 -23.57 -13.03 13.81
CA PRO A 95 -23.45 -13.39 15.23
C PRO A 95 -23.15 -12.20 16.14
N MET A 96 -22.42 -11.19 15.64
CA MET A 96 -22.06 -9.99 16.42
C MET A 96 -23.28 -9.13 16.76
N SER A 97 -24.37 -9.24 16.00
CA SER A 97 -25.66 -8.59 16.35
C SER A 97 -26.23 -9.04 17.70
N LEU A 98 -25.88 -10.25 18.15
CA LEU A 98 -26.49 -10.93 19.30
C LEU A 98 -25.85 -10.59 20.66
N PHE A 99 -24.74 -9.83 20.66
CA PHE A 99 -24.03 -9.40 21.86
C PHE A 99 -24.81 -8.31 22.61
N GLY A 100 -25.15 -7.20 21.93
CA GLY A 100 -25.87 -6.08 22.54
C GLY A 100 -27.12 -6.45 23.34
N PRO A 101 -28.05 -7.29 22.83
CA PRO A 101 -29.23 -7.73 23.58
C PRO A 101 -28.87 -8.56 24.83
N ARG A 102 -27.74 -9.29 24.82
CA ARG A 102 -27.29 -10.12 25.95
C ARG A 102 -26.63 -9.30 27.04
N THR A 103 -25.72 -8.40 26.67
CA THR A 103 -24.89 -7.64 27.62
C THR A 103 -25.51 -6.31 28.03
N GLY A 104 -26.45 -5.77 27.24
CA GLY A 104 -27.05 -4.45 27.48
C GLY A 104 -26.13 -3.26 27.20
N THR A 105 -24.97 -3.49 26.58
CA THR A 105 -23.99 -2.48 26.16
C THR A 105 -23.53 -2.77 24.73
N ASN A 106 -22.61 -2.00 24.16
CA ASN A 106 -22.16 -2.19 22.77
C ASN A 106 -21.13 -3.33 22.61
N ASN A 107 -20.82 -3.73 21.37
CA ASN A 107 -19.94 -4.88 21.13
C ASN A 107 -18.50 -4.66 21.60
N PRO A 108 -17.88 -3.46 21.47
CA PRO A 108 -16.56 -3.16 22.01
C PRO A 108 -16.47 -3.40 23.52
N VAL A 109 -17.39 -2.85 24.31
CA VAL A 109 -17.44 -3.10 25.77
C VAL A 109 -17.74 -4.58 26.05
N SER A 110 -18.66 -5.19 25.30
CA SER A 110 -19.00 -6.62 25.42
C SER A 110 -17.81 -7.55 25.14
N SER A 111 -16.91 -7.17 24.23
CA SER A 111 -15.68 -7.92 23.94
C SER A 111 -14.71 -7.98 25.13
N GLY A 112 -14.89 -7.11 26.14
CA GLY A 112 -14.22 -7.21 27.43
C GLY A 112 -14.44 -8.54 28.15
N ALA A 113 -15.52 -9.28 27.84
CA ALA A 113 -15.74 -10.66 28.31
C ALA A 113 -14.80 -11.71 27.67
N HIS A 114 -14.07 -11.35 26.61
CA HIS A 114 -13.10 -12.21 25.93
C HIS A 114 -11.67 -11.68 26.05
N PHE A 115 -11.48 -10.36 25.93
CA PHE A 115 -10.18 -9.68 25.95
C PHE A 115 -9.83 -9.03 27.31
N GLY A 116 -10.74 -9.08 28.29
CA GLY A 116 -10.58 -8.44 29.59
C GLY A 116 -10.67 -6.90 29.55
N VAL A 117 -10.59 -6.29 30.74
CA VAL A 117 -10.83 -4.86 30.99
C VAL A 117 -10.05 -3.93 30.06
N ARG A 118 -8.76 -4.21 29.86
CA ARG A 118 -7.87 -3.41 29.01
C ARG A 118 -7.98 -3.80 27.53
N GLY A 119 -8.21 -5.08 27.24
CA GLY A 119 -8.29 -5.58 25.87
C GLY A 119 -9.58 -5.18 25.14
N ARG A 120 -10.65 -4.80 25.86
CA ARG A 120 -11.85 -4.17 25.26
C ARG A 120 -11.52 -2.94 24.39
N LEU A 121 -10.43 -2.23 24.72
CA LEU A 121 -9.94 -1.07 23.96
C LEU A 121 -9.56 -1.43 22.52
N ILE A 122 -9.21 -2.70 22.22
CA ILE A 122 -8.97 -3.16 20.85
C ILE A 122 -10.25 -2.99 20.02
N GLY A 123 -11.40 -3.40 20.56
CA GLY A 123 -12.69 -3.21 19.92
C GLY A 123 -13.02 -1.73 19.74
N SER A 124 -12.81 -0.90 20.77
CA SER A 124 -13.15 0.52 20.69
C SER A 124 -12.24 1.31 19.75
N SER A 125 -10.94 1.03 19.72
CA SER A 125 -10.02 1.65 18.76
C SER A 125 -10.34 1.25 17.32
N LEU A 126 -10.67 -0.02 17.06
CA LEU A 126 -11.11 -0.47 15.73
C LEU A 126 -12.41 0.23 15.31
N THR A 127 -13.43 0.23 16.18
CA THR A 127 -14.74 0.85 15.87
C THR A 127 -14.60 2.35 15.64
N LEU A 128 -13.86 3.04 16.50
CA LEU A 128 -13.56 4.47 16.36
C LEU A 128 -12.85 4.75 15.04
N MET A 129 -11.81 3.98 14.69
CA MET A 129 -11.07 4.14 13.43
C MET A 129 -11.97 3.96 12.20
N PHE A 130 -12.71 2.85 12.09
CA PHE A 130 -13.59 2.63 10.94
C PHE A 130 -14.71 3.67 10.86
N ALA A 131 -15.33 4.02 11.99
CA ALA A 131 -16.39 5.02 12.02
C ALA A 131 -15.90 6.42 11.62
N LEU A 132 -14.69 6.82 12.03
CA LEU A 132 -14.11 8.10 11.61
C LEU A 132 -13.83 8.13 10.10
N VAL A 133 -13.29 7.05 9.52
CA VAL A 133 -13.02 6.97 8.08
C VAL A 133 -14.31 6.91 7.25
N TYR A 134 -15.29 6.09 7.63
CA TYR A 134 -16.59 6.05 6.95
C TYR A 134 -17.35 7.38 7.06
N ALA A 135 -17.28 8.08 8.19
CA ALA A 135 -17.83 9.43 8.31
C ALA A 135 -17.11 10.44 7.40
N ALA A 136 -15.78 10.38 7.30
CA ALA A 136 -15.00 11.23 6.39
C ALA A 136 -15.39 10.98 4.92
N ILE A 137 -15.46 9.72 4.48
CA ILE A 137 -15.87 9.35 3.12
C ILE A 137 -17.32 9.78 2.85
N ALA A 138 -18.23 9.62 3.82
CA ALA A 138 -19.63 10.06 3.68
C ALA A 138 -19.76 11.58 3.51
N VAL A 139 -18.97 12.38 4.23
CA VAL A 139 -18.96 13.85 4.08
C VAL A 139 -18.31 14.26 2.75
N TRP A 140 -17.15 13.68 2.41
CA TRP A 140 -16.42 13.99 1.17
C TRP A 140 -17.27 13.68 -0.07
N THR A 141 -17.67 12.42 -0.26
CA THR A 141 -18.41 11.97 -1.47
C THR A 141 -19.75 12.68 -1.65
N SER A 142 -20.39 13.08 -0.55
CA SER A 142 -21.65 13.84 -0.59
C SER A 142 -21.44 15.33 -0.84
N GLY A 143 -20.39 15.93 -0.28
CA GLY A 143 -20.04 17.33 -0.56
C GLY A 143 -19.53 17.53 -1.99
N GLU A 144 -18.84 16.53 -2.55
CA GLU A 144 -18.46 16.51 -3.96
C GLU A 144 -19.70 16.44 -4.87
N ALA A 145 -20.62 15.50 -4.60
CA ALA A 145 -21.89 15.42 -5.33
C ALA A 145 -22.71 16.72 -5.23
N LEU A 146 -22.72 17.35 -4.06
CA LEU A 146 -23.38 18.64 -3.80
C LEU A 146 -22.77 19.77 -4.65
N ILE A 147 -21.45 19.90 -4.69
CA ILE A 147 -20.78 20.98 -5.44
C ILE A 147 -20.79 20.73 -6.95
N ALA A 148 -20.56 19.50 -7.40
CA ALA A 148 -20.68 19.16 -8.83
C ALA A 148 -22.12 19.40 -9.34
N GLY A 149 -23.14 18.98 -8.56
CA GLY A 149 -24.54 19.17 -8.93
C GLY A 149 -24.98 20.64 -8.89
N ALA A 150 -24.55 21.40 -7.88
CA ALA A 150 -24.80 22.84 -7.79
C ALA A 150 -24.07 23.62 -8.89
N SER A 151 -22.86 23.20 -9.27
CA SER A 151 -22.13 23.75 -10.41
C SER A 151 -22.92 23.56 -11.71
N ARG A 152 -23.42 22.34 -11.95
CA ARG A 152 -24.17 22.00 -13.16
C ARG A 152 -25.56 22.65 -13.26
N LEU A 153 -26.22 22.95 -12.14
CA LEU A 153 -27.54 23.60 -12.13
C LEU A 153 -27.50 25.13 -12.04
N PHE A 154 -26.50 25.69 -11.34
CA PHE A 154 -26.48 27.12 -10.97
C PHE A 154 -25.20 27.86 -11.37
N GLY A 155 -24.27 27.20 -12.08
CA GLY A 155 -22.99 27.80 -12.47
C GLY A 155 -22.02 28.03 -11.32
N ALA A 156 -22.21 27.34 -10.19
CA ALA A 156 -21.32 27.47 -9.02
C ALA A 156 -19.86 27.10 -9.37
N PRO A 157 -18.86 27.87 -8.92
CA PRO A 157 -17.46 27.66 -9.29
C PRO A 157 -16.88 26.41 -8.60
N GLN A 158 -16.25 25.53 -9.37
CA GLN A 158 -15.56 24.34 -8.84
C GLN A 158 -14.13 24.69 -8.42
N ASN A 159 -13.99 25.55 -7.43
CA ASN A 159 -12.70 25.86 -6.79
C ASN A 159 -12.60 25.22 -5.41
N HIS A 160 -11.38 25.14 -4.87
CA HIS A 160 -11.12 24.57 -3.53
C HIS A 160 -12.07 25.13 -2.46
N VAL A 161 -12.31 26.45 -2.44
CA VAL A 161 -13.18 27.10 -1.44
C VAL A 161 -14.62 26.59 -1.52
N ALA A 162 -15.17 26.37 -2.72
CA ALA A 162 -16.50 25.80 -2.90
C ALA A 162 -16.59 24.37 -2.37
N PHE A 163 -15.59 23.52 -2.64
CA PHE A 163 -15.52 22.16 -2.08
C PHE A 163 -15.40 22.17 -0.55
N LEU A 164 -14.52 23.00 0.03
CA LEU A 164 -14.41 23.18 1.49
C LEU A 164 -15.76 23.57 2.12
N LEU A 165 -16.52 24.47 1.49
CA LEU A 165 -17.86 24.87 1.95
C LEU A 165 -18.88 23.73 1.82
N GLY A 166 -18.87 22.99 0.71
CA GLY A 166 -19.74 21.83 0.49
C GLY A 166 -19.54 20.73 1.54
N TYR A 167 -18.28 20.40 1.83
CA TYR A 167 -17.93 19.48 2.92
C TYR A 167 -18.38 20.01 4.29
N GLY A 168 -18.20 21.33 4.53
CA GLY A 168 -18.66 21.98 5.76
C GLY A 168 -20.18 21.88 5.99
N VAL A 169 -20.99 21.98 4.93
CA VAL A 169 -22.45 21.83 5.02
C VAL A 169 -22.85 20.41 5.41
N ILE A 170 -22.34 19.39 4.69
CA ILE A 170 -22.67 17.98 4.99
C ILE A 170 -22.14 17.58 6.38
N ALA A 171 -20.94 18.02 6.76
CA ALA A 171 -20.40 17.79 8.09
C ALA A 171 -21.30 18.36 9.19
N LEU A 172 -21.78 19.60 9.04
CA LEU A 172 -22.68 20.24 10.00
C LEU A 172 -24.00 19.46 10.12
N GLU A 173 -24.58 19.02 9.01
CA GLU A 173 -25.82 18.24 8.98
C GLU A 173 -25.67 16.90 9.74
N VAL A 174 -24.61 16.14 9.41
CA VAL A 174 -24.26 14.87 10.07
C VAL A 174 -24.07 15.06 11.58
N ILE A 175 -23.37 16.13 11.99
CA ILE A 175 -23.12 16.45 13.40
C ILE A 175 -24.43 16.74 14.13
N LEU A 176 -25.28 17.60 13.56
CA LEU A 176 -26.55 18.00 14.18
C LEU A 176 -27.45 16.79 14.42
N ILE A 177 -27.65 15.91 13.44
CA ILE A 177 -28.51 14.74 13.61
C ILE A 177 -27.90 13.73 14.60
N ALA A 178 -26.59 13.49 14.57
CA ALA A 178 -25.93 12.55 15.48
C ALA A 178 -26.03 12.95 16.98
N LEU A 179 -26.12 14.25 17.29
CA LEU A 179 -26.30 14.75 18.65
C LEU A 179 -27.68 14.40 19.25
N TYR A 180 -28.71 14.21 18.44
CA TYR A 180 -30.07 13.86 18.89
C TYR A 180 -30.32 12.34 19.06
N GLY A 181 -29.29 11.50 18.88
CA GLY A 181 -29.30 10.10 19.30
C GLY A 181 -30.30 9.15 18.63
N HIS A 182 -30.36 7.92 19.13
CA HIS A 182 -30.94 6.76 18.45
C HIS A 182 -32.40 6.95 17.99
N ALA A 183 -33.31 7.46 18.83
CA ALA A 183 -34.70 7.65 18.39
C ALA A 183 -34.81 8.61 17.20
N THR A 184 -33.95 9.63 17.14
CA THR A 184 -33.93 10.60 16.04
C THR A 184 -33.33 9.99 14.77
N ILE A 185 -32.28 9.18 14.89
CA ILE A 185 -31.72 8.38 13.78
C ILE A 185 -32.81 7.45 13.21
N VAL A 186 -33.48 6.66 14.05
CA VAL A 186 -34.56 5.74 13.65
C VAL A 186 -35.76 6.47 13.03
N TRP A 187 -36.00 7.73 13.39
CA TRP A 187 -37.02 8.55 12.77
C TRP A 187 -36.58 9.07 11.40
N ALA A 188 -35.38 9.64 11.28
CA ALA A 188 -34.83 10.16 10.03
C ALA A 188 -34.75 9.08 8.94
N GLN A 189 -34.37 7.86 9.31
CA GLN A 189 -34.29 6.73 8.38
C GLN A 189 -35.65 6.35 7.75
N LYS A 190 -36.80 6.73 8.34
CA LYS A 190 -38.12 6.55 7.71
C LYS A 190 -38.37 7.50 6.54
N ILE A 191 -37.60 8.59 6.44
CA ILE A 191 -37.67 9.60 5.39
C ILE A 191 -36.56 9.34 4.36
N ILE A 192 -35.33 9.06 4.83
CA ILE A 192 -34.17 8.78 3.98
C ILE A 192 -34.42 7.56 3.08
N ILE A 193 -34.87 6.41 3.63
CA ILE A 193 -35.04 5.18 2.84
C ILE A 193 -35.98 5.34 1.63
N PRO A 194 -37.26 5.75 1.76
CA PRO A 194 -38.15 5.82 0.61
C PRO A 194 -37.67 6.84 -0.43
N LEU A 195 -37.08 7.96 -0.01
CA LEU A 195 -36.60 8.99 -0.92
C LEU A 195 -35.32 8.55 -1.65
N ALA A 196 -34.35 7.94 -0.96
CA ALA A 196 -33.16 7.37 -1.59
C ALA A 196 -33.50 6.22 -2.54
N VAL A 197 -34.45 5.34 -2.18
CA VAL A 197 -34.95 4.29 -3.09
C VAL A 197 -35.59 4.87 -4.35
N VAL A 198 -36.38 5.96 -4.23
CA VAL A 198 -36.93 6.67 -5.40
C VAL A 198 -35.83 7.30 -6.25
N VAL A 199 -34.83 7.95 -5.65
CA VAL A 199 -33.70 8.51 -6.42
C VAL A 199 -32.94 7.40 -7.16
N LEU A 200 -32.57 6.30 -6.50
CA LEU A 200 -31.86 5.19 -7.16
C LEU A 200 -32.69 4.56 -8.28
N ALA A 201 -34.01 4.41 -8.11
CA ALA A 201 -34.91 3.91 -9.16
C ALA A 201 -35.01 4.89 -10.35
N LEU A 202 -35.06 6.20 -10.10
CA LEU A 202 -34.97 7.22 -11.15
C LEU A 202 -33.60 7.18 -11.84
N GLY A 203 -32.51 6.90 -11.11
CA GLY A 203 -31.17 6.75 -11.65
C GLY A 203 -31.06 5.57 -12.62
N VAL A 204 -31.73 4.44 -12.34
CA VAL A 204 -31.81 3.33 -13.30
C VAL A 204 -32.45 3.79 -14.62
N LEU A 205 -33.53 4.58 -14.57
CA LEU A 205 -34.14 5.16 -15.77
C LEU A 205 -33.24 6.21 -16.46
N ALA A 206 -32.41 6.91 -15.69
CA ALA A 206 -31.55 7.98 -16.18
C ALA A 206 -30.34 7.47 -16.99
N TYR A 207 -29.68 6.39 -16.55
CA TYR A 207 -28.49 5.84 -17.23
C TYR A 207 -28.78 4.63 -18.13
N ALA A 208 -29.97 4.02 -18.05
CA ALA A 208 -30.35 2.87 -18.90
C ALA A 208 -30.09 3.04 -20.42
N PRO A 209 -30.23 4.23 -21.05
CA PRO A 209 -29.91 4.41 -22.46
C PRO A 209 -28.46 4.11 -22.84
N ASN A 210 -27.53 4.29 -21.89
CA ASN A 210 -26.08 4.15 -22.08
C ASN A 210 -25.54 2.86 -21.39
N PHE A 211 -26.42 1.97 -20.93
CA PHE A 211 -25.99 0.79 -20.16
C PHE A 211 -25.43 -0.31 -21.04
N HIS A 212 -24.14 -0.61 -20.86
CA HIS A 212 -23.46 -1.70 -21.54
C HIS A 212 -22.96 -2.73 -20.52
N PRO A 213 -23.57 -3.92 -20.40
CA PRO A 213 -23.20 -4.90 -19.36
C PRO A 213 -21.78 -5.47 -19.50
N MET A 214 -21.10 -5.21 -20.62
CA MET A 214 -19.69 -5.55 -20.88
C MET A 214 -18.76 -4.31 -20.86
N GLY A 215 -19.29 -3.13 -20.49
CA GLY A 215 -18.81 -1.80 -20.90
C GLY A 215 -17.42 -1.32 -20.45
N SER A 216 -16.65 -2.10 -19.69
CA SER A 216 -15.25 -1.79 -19.35
C SER A 216 -14.25 -2.89 -19.74
N ALA A 217 -14.73 -4.10 -20.05
CA ALA A 217 -13.90 -5.31 -20.22
C ALA A 217 -13.10 -5.37 -21.55
N GLN A 218 -12.94 -4.24 -22.23
CA GLN A 218 -12.06 -4.09 -23.40
C GLN A 218 -10.60 -3.80 -23.02
N HIS A 219 -10.34 -3.40 -21.77
CA HIS A 219 -8.99 -3.05 -21.28
C HIS A 219 -8.28 -4.19 -20.52
N GLY A 220 -8.81 -5.43 -20.60
CA GLY A 220 -8.32 -6.56 -19.81
C GLY A 220 -8.81 -6.54 -18.35
N TYR A 221 -8.20 -7.37 -17.51
CA TYR A 221 -8.43 -7.39 -16.06
C TYR A 221 -7.26 -6.73 -15.33
N ALA A 222 -7.52 -5.93 -14.28
CA ALA A 222 -6.48 -5.19 -13.58
C ALA A 222 -5.44 -6.06 -12.84
N LEU A 223 -5.76 -7.32 -12.54
CA LEU A 223 -4.80 -8.31 -12.01
C LEU A 223 -4.49 -9.41 -13.05
N GLN A 224 -4.49 -9.05 -14.34
CA GLN A 224 -4.28 -9.85 -15.56
C GLN A 224 -5.31 -10.98 -15.77
N GLU A 225 -5.54 -11.83 -14.77
CA GLU A 225 -6.50 -12.92 -14.77
C GLU A 225 -7.88 -12.53 -14.20
N PHE A 226 -8.91 -13.23 -14.65
CA PHE A 226 -10.26 -13.14 -14.08
C PHE A 226 -10.32 -13.50 -12.59
N TRP A 227 -9.70 -14.61 -12.18
CA TRP A 227 -9.89 -15.14 -10.82
C TRP A 227 -9.27 -14.28 -9.72
N PRO A 228 -8.01 -13.79 -9.81
CA PRO A 228 -7.46 -12.83 -8.85
C PRO A 228 -8.31 -11.56 -8.77
N THR A 229 -8.69 -10.98 -9.91
CA THR A 229 -9.50 -9.77 -10.00
C THR A 229 -10.88 -9.94 -9.34
N TRP A 230 -11.55 -11.06 -9.60
CA TRP A 230 -12.84 -11.38 -8.99
C TRP A 230 -12.71 -11.67 -7.48
N LEU A 231 -11.66 -12.38 -7.05
CA LEU A 231 -11.38 -12.64 -5.64
C LEU A 231 -11.02 -11.35 -4.87
N PHE A 232 -10.35 -10.39 -5.51
CA PHE A 232 -10.12 -9.06 -4.95
C PHE A 232 -11.44 -8.31 -4.78
N ALA A 233 -12.30 -8.26 -5.81
CA ALA A 233 -13.62 -7.63 -5.73
C ALA A 233 -14.53 -8.28 -4.67
N VAL A 234 -14.46 -9.61 -4.48
CA VAL A 234 -15.07 -10.32 -3.35
C VAL A 234 -14.50 -9.82 -2.01
N THR A 235 -13.18 -9.68 -1.90
CA THR A 235 -12.48 -9.26 -0.68
C THR A 235 -12.84 -7.83 -0.27
N VAL A 236 -12.94 -6.90 -1.22
CA VAL A 236 -13.50 -5.55 -0.98
C VAL A 236 -14.94 -5.65 -0.47
N SER A 237 -15.76 -6.47 -1.11
CA SER A 237 -17.18 -6.65 -0.78
C SER A 237 -17.43 -7.32 0.59
N VAL A 238 -16.47 -8.09 1.12
CA VAL A 238 -16.48 -8.59 2.52
C VAL A 238 -16.34 -7.44 3.53
N GLY A 239 -15.59 -6.39 3.18
CA GLY A 239 -15.30 -5.27 4.08
C GLY A 239 -16.55 -4.46 4.45
N GLY A 240 -17.50 -4.31 3.53
CA GLY A 240 -18.76 -3.59 3.74
C GLY A 240 -19.55 -4.08 4.97
N PRO A 241 -19.99 -5.35 5.02
CA PRO A 241 -20.67 -5.88 6.20
C PRO A 241 -19.75 -5.96 7.43
N LEU A 242 -18.49 -6.33 7.24
CA LEU A 242 -17.53 -6.51 8.33
C LEU A 242 -17.26 -5.20 9.09
N SER A 243 -17.39 -4.04 8.44
CA SER A 243 -17.34 -2.71 9.05
C SER A 243 -18.36 -2.52 10.18
N TYR A 244 -19.52 -3.18 10.09
CA TYR A 244 -20.61 -3.09 11.06
C TYR A 244 -20.47 -4.08 12.23
N ALA A 245 -19.60 -5.08 12.14
CA ALA A 245 -19.44 -6.09 13.20
C ALA A 245 -19.05 -5.50 14.58
N PRO A 246 -18.27 -4.40 14.67
CA PRO A 246 -18.04 -3.69 15.92
C PRO A 246 -19.21 -2.75 16.32
N SER A 247 -19.83 -2.01 15.40
CA SER A 247 -20.85 -0.99 15.73
C SER A 247 -22.29 -1.52 15.87
N VAL A 248 -22.62 -2.70 15.33
CA VAL A 248 -23.98 -3.27 15.37
C VAL A 248 -24.57 -3.36 16.80
N GLY A 249 -23.72 -3.56 17.80
CA GLY A 249 -24.09 -3.59 19.21
C GLY A 249 -24.69 -2.27 19.73
N ASP A 250 -24.30 -1.12 19.19
CA ASP A 250 -24.79 0.21 19.62
C ASP A 250 -26.29 0.37 19.40
N TYR A 251 -26.83 -0.38 18.44
CA TYR A 251 -28.24 -0.42 18.04
C TYR A 251 -28.95 -1.65 18.63
N THR A 252 -28.35 -2.84 18.55
CA THR A 252 -29.02 -4.07 19.03
C THR A 252 -29.17 -4.12 20.55
N ARG A 253 -28.32 -3.41 21.32
CA ARG A 253 -28.50 -3.19 22.77
C ARG A 253 -29.84 -2.55 23.16
N ARG A 254 -30.53 -1.89 22.21
CA ARG A 254 -31.85 -1.27 22.40
C ARG A 254 -33.02 -2.21 22.07
N ILE A 255 -32.76 -3.47 21.74
CA ILE A 255 -33.77 -4.52 21.55
C ILE A 255 -33.94 -5.34 22.84
N SER A 256 -35.20 -5.55 23.22
CA SER A 256 -35.59 -6.35 24.37
C SER A 256 -35.64 -7.84 24.05
N ARG A 257 -34.93 -8.68 24.81
CA ARG A 257 -34.89 -10.14 24.59
C ARG A 257 -36.15 -10.88 25.05
N SER A 258 -36.99 -10.26 25.89
CA SER A 258 -38.30 -10.80 26.25
C SER A 258 -39.37 -10.54 25.17
N ARG A 259 -39.12 -9.58 24.26
CA ARG A 259 -40.06 -9.21 23.18
C ARG A 259 -39.70 -9.77 21.80
N TYR A 260 -38.43 -10.08 21.55
CA TYR A 260 -37.96 -10.55 20.24
C TYR A 260 -36.89 -11.66 20.36
N SER A 261 -36.97 -12.65 19.47
CA SER A 261 -36.02 -13.76 19.41
C SER A 261 -34.70 -13.36 18.73
N ASP A 262 -33.61 -14.03 19.14
CA ASP A 262 -32.29 -13.92 18.51
C ASP A 262 -32.35 -14.03 16.96
N ARG A 263 -33.17 -14.95 16.41
CA ARG A 263 -33.34 -15.11 14.96
C ARG A 263 -33.94 -13.87 14.30
N GLN A 264 -34.93 -13.22 14.91
CA GLN A 264 -35.52 -11.99 14.38
C GLN A 264 -34.53 -10.82 14.40
N ILE A 265 -33.66 -10.75 15.41
CA ILE A 265 -32.62 -9.72 15.51
C ILE A 265 -31.56 -9.94 14.43
N ALA A 266 -30.99 -11.15 14.35
CA ALA A 266 -29.93 -11.45 13.37
C ALA A 266 -30.42 -11.34 11.92
N VAL A 267 -31.65 -11.80 11.61
CA VAL A 267 -32.23 -11.67 10.26
C VAL A 267 -32.49 -10.20 9.91
N ALA A 268 -33.03 -9.39 10.83
CA ALA A 268 -33.33 -7.99 10.54
C ALA A 268 -32.07 -7.14 10.30
N VAL A 269 -31.00 -7.39 11.08
CA VAL A 269 -29.68 -6.77 10.83
C VAL A 269 -29.12 -7.25 9.50
N SER A 270 -29.05 -8.56 9.28
CA SER A 270 -28.36 -9.12 8.11
C SER A 270 -29.07 -8.77 6.81
N ALA A 271 -30.41 -8.79 6.78
CA ALA A 271 -31.19 -8.37 5.63
C ALA A 271 -31.09 -6.86 5.38
N GLY A 272 -30.95 -6.04 6.44
CA GLY A 272 -30.79 -4.60 6.30
C GLY A 272 -29.42 -4.23 5.70
N ILE A 273 -28.34 -4.78 6.26
CA ILE A 273 -26.97 -4.61 5.75
C ILE A 273 -26.86 -5.18 4.32
N PHE A 274 -27.41 -6.38 4.06
CA PHE A 274 -27.38 -6.97 2.71
C PHE A 274 -28.11 -6.08 1.71
N LEU A 275 -29.38 -5.73 1.96
CA LEU A 275 -30.19 -5.00 0.99
C LEU A 275 -29.61 -3.62 0.70
N GLY A 276 -29.18 -2.87 1.72
CA GLY A 276 -28.58 -1.56 1.54
C GLY A 276 -27.31 -1.63 0.68
N LEU A 277 -26.31 -2.42 1.11
CA LEU A 277 -25.03 -2.55 0.38
C LEU A 277 -25.19 -3.18 -1.00
N PHE A 278 -26.06 -4.19 -1.15
CA PHE A 278 -26.31 -4.82 -2.45
C PHE A 278 -26.97 -3.85 -3.42
N SER A 279 -27.96 -3.06 -2.98
CA SER A 279 -28.58 -2.06 -3.83
C SER A 279 -27.61 -0.96 -4.26
N THR A 280 -26.74 -0.45 -3.37
CA THR A 280 -25.76 0.57 -3.77
C THR A 280 -24.61 0.03 -4.59
N ALA A 281 -24.07 -1.15 -4.27
CA ALA A 281 -23.03 -1.77 -5.09
C ALA A 281 -23.55 -2.16 -6.48
N THR A 282 -24.77 -2.68 -6.59
CA THR A 282 -25.38 -2.95 -7.90
C THR A 282 -25.64 -1.66 -8.69
N PHE A 283 -26.07 -0.59 -8.01
CA PHE A 283 -26.25 0.73 -8.66
C PHE A 283 -24.92 1.32 -9.13
N GLY A 284 -23.87 1.27 -8.32
CA GLY A 284 -22.53 1.75 -8.68
C GLY A 284 -21.89 0.96 -9.81
N ALA A 285 -22.08 -0.36 -9.85
CA ALA A 285 -21.66 -1.19 -10.96
C ALA A 285 -22.43 -0.86 -12.26
N PHE A 286 -23.73 -0.60 -12.14
CA PHE A 286 -24.60 -0.22 -13.25
C PHE A 286 -24.19 1.14 -13.84
N THR A 287 -24.08 2.19 -13.02
CA THR A 287 -23.67 3.53 -13.48
C THR A 287 -22.25 3.54 -14.04
N ALA A 288 -21.29 2.89 -13.38
CA ALA A 288 -19.92 2.78 -13.88
C ALA A 288 -19.84 2.14 -15.28
N SER A 289 -20.68 1.13 -15.55
CA SER A 289 -20.80 0.50 -16.87
C SER A 289 -21.54 1.34 -17.93
N THR A 290 -21.76 2.64 -17.65
CA THR A 290 -22.32 3.63 -18.59
C THR A 290 -21.36 4.79 -18.91
N PHE A 291 -20.17 4.81 -18.31
CA PHE A 291 -19.18 5.88 -18.49
C PHE A 291 -18.24 5.54 -19.65
N SER A 292 -18.14 6.43 -20.65
CA SER A 292 -17.32 6.21 -21.85
C SER A 292 -15.81 6.39 -21.62
N ALA A 293 -15.45 7.22 -20.63
CA ALA A 293 -14.08 7.52 -20.23
C ALA A 293 -14.11 7.92 -18.75
N PRO A 294 -13.99 6.97 -17.80
CA PRO A 294 -14.03 7.26 -16.37
C PRO A 294 -12.79 8.03 -15.91
N THR A 295 -12.97 8.93 -14.95
CA THR A 295 -11.88 9.68 -14.30
C THR A 295 -11.58 9.11 -12.91
N ALA A 296 -10.66 9.75 -12.17
CA ALA A 296 -10.37 9.40 -10.79
C ALA A 296 -11.55 9.60 -9.81
N SER A 297 -12.60 10.35 -10.19
CA SER A 297 -13.79 10.55 -9.36
C SER A 297 -15.06 9.99 -9.99
N TYR A 298 -15.48 8.83 -9.47
CA TYR A 298 -16.81 8.25 -9.71
C TYR A 298 -17.96 9.25 -9.51
N VAL A 299 -17.85 10.13 -8.49
CA VAL A 299 -18.92 11.07 -8.15
C VAL A 299 -19.01 12.19 -9.17
N ALA A 300 -17.86 12.71 -9.61
CA ALA A 300 -17.79 13.70 -10.69
C ALA A 300 -18.30 13.10 -12.01
N ASP A 301 -17.84 11.91 -12.41
CA ASP A 301 -18.26 11.22 -13.63
C ASP A 301 -19.78 10.99 -13.66
N MET A 302 -20.34 10.49 -12.57
CA MET A 302 -21.78 10.29 -12.42
C MET A 302 -22.54 11.62 -12.56
N VAL A 303 -22.12 12.68 -11.88
CA VAL A 303 -22.80 13.99 -11.96
C VAL A 303 -22.60 14.66 -13.33
N ALA A 304 -21.51 14.39 -14.05
CA ALA A 304 -21.25 14.89 -15.40
C ALA A 304 -22.06 14.14 -16.47
N THR A 305 -22.17 12.81 -16.36
CA THR A 305 -22.90 11.95 -17.31
C THR A 305 -24.43 11.96 -17.10
N ALA A 306 -24.91 12.38 -15.93
CA ALA A 306 -26.34 12.44 -15.62
C ALA A 306 -27.17 13.22 -16.68
N PRO A 307 -28.41 12.81 -16.99
CA PRO A 307 -29.39 13.69 -17.62
C PRO A 307 -29.71 14.90 -16.74
N GLY A 308 -29.93 16.08 -17.33
CA GLY A 308 -30.14 17.33 -16.57
C GLY A 308 -31.30 17.28 -15.56
N TRP A 309 -32.37 16.53 -15.85
CA TRP A 309 -33.49 16.33 -14.92
C TRP A 309 -33.13 15.47 -13.69
N TYR A 310 -32.09 14.63 -13.78
CA TYR A 310 -31.68 13.71 -12.72
C TYR A 310 -30.66 14.34 -11.74
N VAL A 311 -30.08 15.50 -12.08
CA VAL A 311 -29.14 16.22 -11.19
C VAL A 311 -29.82 16.66 -9.89
N VAL A 312 -31.09 17.06 -9.91
CA VAL A 312 -31.85 17.42 -8.69
C VAL A 312 -32.06 16.20 -7.76
N PRO A 313 -32.54 15.03 -8.25
CA PRO A 313 -32.47 13.77 -7.52
C PRO A 313 -31.09 13.44 -6.93
N LEU A 314 -29.99 13.62 -7.67
CA LEU A 314 -28.64 13.38 -7.15
C LEU A 314 -28.27 14.31 -5.99
N LEU A 315 -28.63 15.59 -6.04
CA LEU A 315 -28.45 16.52 -4.92
C LEU A 315 -29.26 16.12 -3.68
N ILE A 316 -30.47 15.59 -3.86
CA ILE A 316 -31.29 15.05 -2.76
C ILE A 316 -30.60 13.84 -2.11
N LEU A 317 -29.99 12.96 -2.92
CA LEU A 317 -29.23 11.80 -2.42
C LEU A 317 -27.89 12.20 -1.79
N ALA A 318 -27.27 13.31 -2.20
CA ALA A 318 -26.05 13.83 -1.56
C ALA A 318 -26.31 14.18 -0.09
N VAL A 319 -27.28 15.08 0.14
CA VAL A 319 -27.73 15.52 1.47
C VAL A 319 -28.17 14.32 2.33
N LEU A 320 -29.16 13.56 1.85
CA LEU A 320 -29.78 12.50 2.66
C LEU A 320 -28.92 11.24 2.82
N GLY A 321 -28.12 10.90 1.80
CA GLY A 321 -27.22 9.74 1.82
C GLY A 321 -25.99 9.98 2.69
N GLY A 322 -25.38 11.16 2.61
CA GLY A 322 -24.29 11.57 3.51
C GLY A 322 -24.72 11.49 4.98
N CYS A 323 -25.93 11.97 5.29
CA CYS A 323 -26.56 11.79 6.59
C CYS A 323 -26.82 10.31 6.94
N GLY A 324 -27.30 9.50 6.00
CA GLY A 324 -27.58 8.08 6.22
C GLY A 324 -26.41 7.32 6.85
N GLN A 325 -25.24 7.35 6.21
CA GLN A 325 -24.03 6.68 6.72
C GLN A 325 -23.36 7.50 7.84
N GLY A 326 -23.06 8.78 7.58
CA GLY A 326 -22.25 9.62 8.44
C GLY A 326 -22.80 9.73 9.86
N VAL A 327 -24.12 9.86 10.01
CA VAL A 327 -24.77 9.92 11.34
C VAL A 327 -24.61 8.63 12.12
N ILE A 328 -24.72 7.47 11.46
CA ILE A 328 -24.54 6.16 12.11
C ILE A 328 -23.11 6.01 12.62
N SER A 329 -22.13 6.40 11.79
CA SER A 329 -20.72 6.36 12.12
C SER A 329 -20.35 7.35 13.25
N ILE A 330 -20.78 8.61 13.19
CA ILE A 330 -20.53 9.60 14.25
C ILE A 330 -21.25 9.24 15.57
N TYR A 331 -22.45 8.66 15.51
CA TYR A 331 -23.14 8.15 16.71
C TYR A 331 -22.33 7.03 17.39
N SER A 332 -21.78 6.08 16.64
CA SER A 332 -20.96 4.97 17.15
C SER A 332 -19.59 5.43 17.65
N SER A 333 -18.86 6.25 16.90
CA SER A 333 -17.54 6.75 17.30
C SER A 333 -17.57 7.50 18.63
N GLY A 334 -18.65 8.26 18.90
CA GLY A 334 -18.87 8.91 20.19
C GLY A 334 -19.14 7.96 21.38
N LEU A 335 -19.54 6.70 21.14
CA LEU A 335 -19.67 5.68 22.21
C LEU A 335 -18.31 5.04 22.50
N ASP A 336 -17.50 4.79 21.47
CA ASP A 336 -16.16 4.22 21.67
C ASP A 336 -15.16 5.23 22.21
N LEU A 337 -15.30 6.51 21.89
CA LEU A 337 -14.54 7.56 22.55
C LEU A 337 -14.94 7.69 24.05
N GLU A 338 -16.19 7.41 24.43
CA GLU A 338 -16.57 7.28 25.86
C GLU A 338 -15.95 6.02 26.50
N SER A 339 -15.83 4.92 25.75
CA SER A 339 -15.19 3.67 26.21
C SER A 339 -13.69 3.82 26.47
N ILE A 340 -13.03 4.66 25.68
CA ILE A 340 -11.59 5.00 25.76
C ILE A 340 -11.33 6.13 26.77
N VAL A 341 -12.20 7.13 26.87
CA VAL A 341 -12.04 8.30 27.77
C VAL A 341 -13.29 8.51 28.64
N PRO A 342 -13.49 7.70 29.71
CA PRO A 342 -14.77 7.66 30.44
C PRO A 342 -15.14 8.90 31.26
N ARG A 343 -14.31 9.96 31.21
CA ARG A 343 -14.52 11.28 31.84
C ARG A 343 -15.36 12.23 30.98
N LEU A 344 -15.40 12.02 29.67
CA LEU A 344 -16.16 12.85 28.74
C LEU A 344 -17.65 12.50 28.82
N ASN A 345 -18.51 13.48 28.61
CA ASN A 345 -19.95 13.26 28.45
C ASN A 345 -20.31 12.97 26.98
N ARG A 346 -21.52 12.43 26.73
CA ARG A 346 -21.98 12.02 25.40
C ARG A 346 -21.95 13.13 24.34
N THR A 347 -22.23 14.38 24.73
CA THR A 347 -22.14 15.54 23.83
C THR A 347 -20.68 15.82 23.45
N GLN A 348 -19.77 15.79 24.43
CA GLN A 348 -18.34 16.01 24.22
C GLN A 348 -17.72 14.92 23.34
N THR A 349 -18.05 13.64 23.55
CA THR A 349 -17.46 12.56 22.74
C THR A 349 -17.94 12.60 21.30
N THR A 350 -19.23 12.87 21.06
CA THR A 350 -19.76 13.05 19.70
C THR A 350 -19.11 14.25 19.00
N LEU A 351 -18.98 15.41 19.67
CA LEU A 351 -18.34 16.60 19.08
C LEU A 351 -16.84 16.39 18.79
N ILE A 352 -16.09 15.77 19.70
CA ILE A 352 -14.65 15.51 19.50
C ILE A 352 -14.44 14.50 18.36
N ALA A 353 -15.20 13.41 18.32
CA ALA A 353 -15.12 12.44 17.23
C ALA A 353 -15.50 13.09 15.88
N SER A 354 -16.49 13.98 15.86
CA SER A 354 -16.85 14.75 14.67
C SER A 354 -15.73 15.67 14.19
N GLY A 355 -15.10 16.42 15.10
CA GLY A 355 -13.95 17.27 14.76
C GLY A 355 -12.78 16.47 14.19
N ILE A 356 -12.52 15.28 14.75
CA ILE A 356 -11.49 14.37 14.23
C ILE A 356 -11.88 13.84 12.83
N ALA A 357 -13.14 13.47 12.59
CA ALA A 357 -13.60 13.01 11.27
C ALA A 357 -13.46 14.11 10.21
N VAL A 358 -13.81 15.36 10.54
CA VAL A 358 -13.66 16.52 9.65
C VAL A 358 -12.18 16.81 9.34
N VAL A 359 -11.29 16.74 10.34
CA VAL A 359 -9.84 16.89 10.12
C VAL A 359 -9.28 15.75 9.26
N LEU A 360 -9.67 14.51 9.53
CA LEU A 360 -9.25 13.35 8.71
C LEU A 360 -9.76 13.44 7.27
N MET A 361 -10.96 13.97 7.06
CA MET A 361 -11.50 14.24 5.73
C MET A 361 -10.67 15.29 4.99
N TYR A 362 -10.36 16.44 5.62
CA TYR A 362 -9.52 17.46 4.98
C TYR A 362 -8.08 16.98 4.72
N LEU A 363 -7.53 16.12 5.59
CA LEU A 363 -6.23 15.49 5.33
C LEU A 363 -6.31 14.50 4.15
N GLY A 364 -7.33 13.62 4.13
CA GLY A 364 -7.50 12.65 3.04
C GLY A 364 -7.65 13.30 1.67
N VAL A 365 -8.46 14.37 1.57
CA VAL A 365 -8.70 15.14 0.33
C VAL A 365 -7.45 15.90 -0.17
N VAL A 366 -6.43 16.11 0.67
CA VAL A 366 -5.22 16.89 0.34
C VAL A 366 -3.95 16.02 0.19
N VAL A 367 -3.95 14.79 0.70
CA VAL A 367 -2.71 13.98 0.88
C VAL A 367 -2.75 12.62 0.18
N THR A 368 -3.91 12.11 -0.26
CA THR A 368 -4.05 10.71 -0.70
C THR A 368 -5.06 10.53 -1.82
N ASP A 369 -4.79 9.57 -2.73
CA ASP A 369 -5.74 9.14 -3.74
C ASP A 369 -6.97 8.43 -3.12
N ALA A 370 -8.11 8.50 -3.81
CA ALA A 370 -9.36 7.83 -3.46
C ALA A 370 -9.22 6.29 -3.39
N ILE A 371 -8.54 5.70 -4.37
CA ILE A 371 -8.37 4.26 -4.56
C ILE A 371 -7.42 3.71 -3.50
N ASP A 372 -6.32 4.41 -3.21
CA ASP A 372 -5.40 4.07 -2.11
C ASP A 372 -6.10 4.17 -0.75
N SER A 373 -6.90 5.21 -0.53
CA SER A 373 -7.68 5.39 0.70
C SER A 373 -8.66 4.25 0.94
N VAL A 374 -9.38 3.83 -0.10
CA VAL A 374 -10.32 2.69 -0.05
C VAL A 374 -9.56 1.36 0.12
N THR A 375 -8.44 1.18 -0.57
CA THR A 375 -7.63 -0.06 -0.53
C THR A 375 -6.95 -0.23 0.82
N GLY A 376 -6.27 0.80 1.33
CA GLY A 376 -5.66 0.82 2.65
C GLY A 376 -6.67 0.60 3.78
N MET A 377 -7.83 1.27 3.72
CA MET A 377 -8.94 0.99 4.64
C MET A 377 -9.36 -0.49 4.56
N THR A 378 -9.54 -1.03 3.36
CA THR A 378 -10.02 -2.41 3.14
C THR A 378 -9.03 -3.44 3.69
N VAL A 379 -7.72 -3.25 3.48
CA VAL A 379 -6.66 -4.10 4.03
C VAL A 379 -6.70 -4.09 5.56
N VAL A 380 -6.70 -2.91 6.18
CA VAL A 380 -6.76 -2.80 7.65
C VAL A 380 -8.05 -3.41 8.22
N LEU A 381 -9.19 -3.17 7.56
CA LEU A 381 -10.49 -3.66 7.99
C LEU A 381 -10.56 -5.18 7.91
N ASN A 382 -10.24 -5.78 6.77
CA ASN A 382 -10.30 -7.23 6.60
C ASN A 382 -9.28 -7.95 7.50
N SER A 383 -8.04 -7.48 7.60
CA SER A 383 -6.99 -8.11 8.41
C SER A 383 -7.25 -8.00 9.93
N PHE A 384 -7.55 -6.80 10.44
CA PHE A 384 -7.67 -6.58 11.89
C PHE A 384 -9.09 -6.81 12.41
N ALA A 385 -10.14 -6.33 11.72
CA ALA A 385 -11.51 -6.54 12.15
C ALA A 385 -11.91 -8.01 12.01
N GLY A 386 -11.54 -8.68 10.91
CA GLY A 386 -11.78 -10.11 10.71
C GLY A 386 -11.20 -10.96 11.85
N SER A 387 -9.96 -10.65 12.26
CA SER A 387 -9.30 -11.30 13.41
C SER A 387 -10.03 -11.05 14.74
N TRP A 388 -10.43 -9.82 15.04
CA TRP A 388 -11.16 -9.47 16.26
C TRP A 388 -12.56 -10.09 16.30
N VAL A 389 -13.27 -10.11 15.17
CA VAL A 389 -14.59 -10.74 15.01
C VAL A 389 -14.48 -12.26 15.20
N ALA A 390 -13.51 -12.93 14.57
CA ALA A 390 -13.30 -14.37 14.70
C ALA A 390 -13.08 -14.79 16.16
N ILE A 391 -12.28 -14.03 16.93
CA ILE A 391 -12.07 -14.27 18.37
C ILE A 391 -13.39 -14.10 19.15
N ASN A 392 -14.16 -13.04 18.87
CA ASN A 392 -15.45 -12.81 19.55
C ASN A 392 -16.48 -13.91 19.24
N ILE A 393 -16.61 -14.34 17.98
CA ILE A 393 -17.47 -15.45 17.57
C ILE A 393 -17.07 -16.74 18.29
N CYS A 394 -15.77 -17.06 18.33
CA CYS A 394 -15.26 -18.24 19.03
C CYS A 394 -15.55 -18.17 20.54
N GLY A 395 -15.35 -16.99 21.16
CA GLY A 395 -15.68 -16.75 22.56
C GLY A 395 -17.18 -16.92 22.84
N PHE A 396 -18.03 -16.37 21.99
CA PHE A 396 -19.50 -16.46 22.07
C PHE A 396 -19.99 -17.90 22.02
N PHE A 397 -19.58 -18.68 21.00
CA PHE A 397 -20.08 -20.05 20.81
C PHE A 397 -19.39 -21.08 21.71
N LYS A 398 -18.05 -21.03 21.87
CA LYS A 398 -17.29 -22.09 22.57
C LYS A 398 -17.08 -21.80 24.05
N ALA A 399 -16.66 -20.58 24.41
CA ALA A 399 -16.29 -20.27 25.80
C ALA A 399 -17.51 -19.90 26.65
N ASN A 400 -18.26 -18.88 26.24
CA ASN A 400 -19.38 -18.32 26.98
C ASN A 400 -20.75 -18.95 26.62
N ARG A 401 -20.83 -19.72 25.53
CA ARG A 401 -22.07 -20.39 25.03
C ARG A 401 -23.27 -19.44 24.93
N GLY A 402 -23.02 -18.18 24.57
CA GLY A 402 -24.01 -17.11 24.52
C GLY A 402 -24.60 -16.68 25.88
N GLN A 403 -23.95 -16.99 27.00
CA GLN A 403 -24.30 -16.51 28.33
C GLN A 403 -23.28 -15.46 28.78
N TYR A 404 -23.77 -14.33 29.31
CA TYR A 404 -22.95 -13.22 29.80
C TYR A 404 -23.61 -12.65 31.04
N ASP A 405 -22.83 -12.25 32.05
CA ASP A 405 -23.32 -11.40 33.14
C ASP A 405 -23.30 -9.92 32.70
N PRO A 406 -24.47 -9.26 32.57
CA PRO A 406 -24.50 -7.84 32.20
C PRO A 406 -23.86 -6.93 33.24
N LYS A 407 -23.84 -7.32 34.52
CA LYS A 407 -23.27 -6.50 35.60
C LYS A 407 -21.73 -6.55 35.57
N GLY A 408 -21.14 -7.75 35.53
CA GLY A 408 -19.69 -7.95 35.43
C GLY A 408 -19.05 -7.36 34.17
N VAL A 409 -19.79 -7.23 33.06
CA VAL A 409 -19.32 -6.53 31.86
C VAL A 409 -19.37 -4.99 32.04
N ALA A 410 -20.35 -4.47 32.78
CA ALA A 410 -20.59 -3.03 32.92
C ALA A 410 -19.80 -2.34 34.06
N THR A 411 -19.44 -3.05 35.14
CA THR A 411 -18.76 -2.48 36.34
C THR A 411 -17.36 -1.90 36.08
N LEU A 412 -16.82 -2.07 34.88
CA LEU A 412 -15.44 -1.77 34.50
C LEU A 412 -15.08 -0.27 34.42
N ARG A 413 -16.03 0.64 34.67
CA ARG A 413 -15.74 2.07 34.90
C ARG A 413 -14.90 2.30 36.17
N ALA A 414 -14.96 1.40 37.16
CA ALA A 414 -14.26 1.53 38.45
C ALA A 414 -12.76 1.17 38.44
N GLY A 415 -12.26 0.47 37.41
CA GLY A 415 -10.90 -0.11 37.39
C GLY A 415 -9.77 0.79 36.86
N TRP A 416 -10.01 2.10 36.70
CA TRP A 416 -9.06 3.02 36.05
C TRP A 416 -7.99 3.58 37.01
N PRO A 417 -6.68 3.35 36.76
CA PRO A 417 -5.63 4.02 37.51
C PRO A 417 -5.61 5.53 37.18
N ARG A 418 -5.27 6.38 38.16
CA ARG A 418 -5.38 7.85 38.03
C ARG A 418 -4.48 8.51 36.97
N ARG A 419 -3.50 7.79 36.40
CA ARG A 419 -2.60 8.28 35.33
C ARG A 419 -2.93 7.61 34.00
N LEU A 420 -3.35 8.42 33.02
CA LEU A 420 -3.65 7.98 31.65
C LEU A 420 -2.33 7.92 30.87
N VAL A 421 -1.80 6.71 30.69
CA VAL A 421 -0.55 6.46 29.96
C VAL A 421 -0.90 5.89 28.58
N LEU A 422 -0.87 6.77 27.57
CA LEU A 422 -0.97 6.38 26.16
C LEU A 422 0.32 5.70 25.72
N VAL A 423 0.42 4.38 25.95
CA VAL A 423 1.49 3.53 25.44
C VAL A 423 0.87 2.36 24.69
N LEU A 424 1.27 2.21 23.43
CA LEU A 424 0.89 1.11 22.54
C LEU A 424 1.11 -0.25 23.24
N PRO A 425 0.04 -1.04 23.52
CA PRO A 425 0.16 -2.25 24.35
C PRO A 425 1.11 -3.33 23.81
N TRP A 426 1.34 -3.31 22.49
CA TRP A 426 2.20 -4.25 21.76
C TRP A 426 3.63 -4.34 22.33
N ILE A 427 4.26 -3.20 22.65
CA ILE A 427 5.67 -3.15 23.08
C ILE A 427 5.87 -3.77 24.47
N GLN A 428 4.92 -3.60 25.39
CA GLN A 428 5.07 -4.11 26.77
C GLN A 428 4.73 -5.60 26.89
N CYS A 429 3.86 -6.15 26.05
CA CYS A 429 3.48 -7.56 26.10
C CYS A 429 4.66 -8.47 25.69
N ALA A 430 5.44 -8.06 24.67
CA ALA A 430 6.65 -8.74 24.25
C ALA A 430 7.73 -8.73 25.37
N ARG A 431 8.05 -7.56 25.92
CA ARG A 431 9.12 -7.42 26.95
C ARG A 431 8.86 -8.21 28.23
N ARG A 432 7.61 -8.49 28.61
CA ARG A 432 7.27 -9.22 29.86
C ARG A 432 7.25 -10.75 29.75
N ARG A 433 7.54 -11.36 28.59
CA ARG A 433 7.68 -12.83 28.45
C ARG A 433 9.13 -13.33 28.30
N ALA A 434 10.11 -12.43 28.20
CA ALA A 434 11.52 -12.80 28.05
C ALA A 434 12.24 -13.12 29.37
N VAL A 435 11.78 -12.57 30.50
CA VAL A 435 12.45 -12.68 31.81
C VAL A 435 11.55 -13.37 32.83
N HIS A 436 11.65 -14.71 32.90
CA HIS A 436 11.55 -15.56 34.11
C HIS A 436 11.41 -17.05 33.70
N ARG A 437 12.55 -17.70 33.40
CA ARG A 437 12.71 -19.16 33.58
C ARG A 437 13.65 -19.34 34.77
N GLY A 438 13.12 -19.71 35.93
CA GLY A 438 13.82 -19.48 37.21
C GLY A 438 13.35 -20.31 38.41
N PHE A 439 13.08 -21.60 38.21
CA PHE A 439 13.07 -22.66 39.23
C PHE A 439 11.99 -22.73 40.34
N ARG A 440 11.78 -23.99 40.78
CA ARG A 440 11.10 -24.50 41.99
C ARG A 440 9.59 -24.29 42.13
N ALA A 441 8.89 -25.41 42.31
CA ALA A 441 7.56 -25.49 42.90
C ALA A 441 7.68 -25.88 44.39
N TRP A 442 6.75 -25.44 45.23
CA TRP A 442 6.07 -26.32 46.20
C TRP A 442 4.67 -25.76 46.59
N PRO A 443 3.91 -26.28 47.58
CA PRO A 443 2.52 -26.65 47.36
C PRO A 443 1.49 -25.63 47.89
N ALA A 444 0.21 -25.94 47.65
CA ALA A 444 -0.91 -25.26 48.28
C ALA A 444 -0.96 -25.50 49.80
N HIS A 445 -1.43 -24.48 50.52
CA HIS A 445 -2.05 -24.61 51.84
C HIS A 445 -3.31 -23.74 51.86
N CYS A 446 -4.47 -24.39 51.93
CA CYS A 446 -5.71 -23.74 52.36
C CYS A 446 -5.79 -23.86 53.88
N ALA A 447 -5.97 -22.74 54.58
CA ALA A 447 -6.34 -22.74 56.00
C ALA A 447 -7.85 -22.49 56.10
N GLU A 448 -8.54 -23.28 56.93
CA GLU A 448 -10.00 -23.28 57.03
C GLU A 448 -10.53 -22.11 57.88
N ARG A 449 -11.69 -21.55 57.49
CA ARG A 449 -12.72 -21.09 58.43
C ARG A 449 -14.12 -21.46 57.93
N SER A 450 -14.85 -22.14 58.80
CA SER A 450 -16.22 -22.68 58.68
C SER A 450 -17.26 -21.65 59.22
N ILE A 451 -18.60 -21.79 59.22
CA ILE A 451 -19.65 -22.78 58.82
C ILE A 451 -21.01 -21.98 58.70
N PRO A 452 -22.18 -22.46 58.19
CA PRO A 452 -22.60 -23.72 57.56
C PRO A 452 -23.08 -23.51 56.09
N GLY A 453 -24.32 -23.91 55.71
CA GLY A 453 -24.92 -23.50 54.41
C GLY A 453 -26.05 -24.34 53.77
N THR A 454 -26.28 -25.60 54.18
CA THR A 454 -27.40 -26.48 53.70
C THR A 454 -27.36 -27.01 52.23
N VAL A 455 -26.46 -27.97 51.99
CA VAL A 455 -26.72 -29.30 51.40
C VAL A 455 -27.94 -29.50 50.45
N ARG A 456 -27.68 -29.92 49.20
CA ARG A 456 -28.02 -31.28 48.69
C ARG A 456 -27.23 -31.68 47.44
N GLN A 457 -27.05 -33.00 47.27
CA GLN A 457 -26.17 -33.63 46.27
C GLN A 457 -26.91 -33.99 44.97
N TYR A 458 -26.17 -34.24 43.88
CA TYR A 458 -26.01 -35.61 43.37
C TYR A 458 -24.77 -35.75 42.47
N CYS A 459 -24.07 -36.88 42.57
CA CYS A 459 -22.89 -37.21 41.77
C CYS A 459 -23.04 -38.60 41.11
N ARG A 460 -22.59 -38.74 39.86
CA ARG A 460 -22.06 -39.95 39.14
C ARG A 460 -22.15 -39.70 37.62
N GLY A 461 -21.12 -39.95 36.81
CA GLY A 461 -19.73 -40.28 37.12
C GLY A 461 -18.87 -40.65 35.90
N HIS A 462 -17.56 -40.73 36.13
CA HIS A 462 -16.50 -41.34 35.29
C HIS A 462 -15.92 -40.61 34.05
N ARG A 463 -14.57 -40.61 34.04
CA ARG A 463 -13.61 -40.37 32.93
C ARG A 463 -13.51 -38.95 32.35
N CYS A 464 -12.72 -38.12 33.04
CA CYS A 464 -11.89 -37.12 32.36
C CYS A 464 -10.80 -37.81 31.53
N GLN A 465 -10.49 -37.29 30.34
CA GLN A 465 -9.23 -37.51 29.64
C GLN A 465 -8.60 -36.15 29.31
N SER A 466 -7.33 -35.99 29.64
CA SER A 466 -6.57 -34.76 29.39
C SER A 466 -6.01 -34.76 27.97
N VAL A 467 -6.65 -34.06 27.04
CA VAL A 467 -6.12 -33.88 25.68
C VAL A 467 -5.08 -32.75 25.67
N VAL A 468 -3.81 -33.12 25.67
CA VAL A 468 -2.70 -32.19 25.45
C VAL A 468 -2.56 -31.95 23.95
N VAL A 469 -2.98 -30.77 23.48
CA VAL A 469 -2.74 -30.35 22.09
C VAL A 469 -1.30 -29.88 21.96
N SER A 470 -0.44 -30.76 21.45
CA SER A 470 0.95 -30.42 21.10
C SER A 470 0.97 -29.47 19.90
N CYS A 471 1.62 -28.32 20.03
CA CYS A 471 1.80 -27.36 18.94
C CYS A 471 3.18 -27.55 18.29
N GLY A 472 3.23 -28.39 17.26
CA GLY A 472 4.47 -28.68 16.52
C GLY A 472 4.70 -27.71 15.36
N TRP A 473 5.67 -26.80 15.51
CA TRP A 473 6.13 -25.91 14.43
C TRP A 473 7.66 -25.81 14.45
N ARG A 474 8.35 -26.51 13.53
CA ARG A 474 9.63 -26.10 12.90
C ARG A 474 10.13 -27.11 11.86
N ARG A 475 10.68 -26.58 10.76
CA ARG A 475 11.54 -27.21 9.73
C ARG A 475 10.94 -28.34 8.89
N LEU A 476 10.73 -28.03 7.61
CA LEU A 476 11.53 -28.66 6.55
C LEU A 476 12.01 -27.57 5.57
N VAL A 477 13.04 -27.86 4.77
CA VAL A 477 13.69 -26.94 3.82
C VAL A 477 14.01 -27.73 2.55
N LEU A 478 13.84 -27.10 1.39
CA LEU A 478 14.31 -27.47 0.04
C LEU A 478 14.26 -28.96 -0.39
N ALA A 479 13.44 -29.22 -1.40
CA ALA A 479 13.74 -30.24 -2.42
C ALA A 479 13.26 -29.72 -3.79
N ARG A 480 14.18 -29.55 -4.75
CA ARG A 480 13.86 -29.38 -6.18
C ARG A 480 13.59 -30.75 -6.81
N THR A 481 12.66 -30.82 -7.75
CA THR A 481 12.69 -31.82 -8.85
C THR A 481 12.11 -31.20 -10.12
N SER A 482 12.68 -31.59 -11.26
CA SER A 482 12.45 -30.93 -12.55
C SER A 482 11.39 -31.62 -13.42
N VAL A 483 10.72 -30.77 -14.22
CA VAL A 483 10.25 -30.96 -15.60
C VAL A 483 10.43 -32.36 -16.25
N VAL A 484 9.36 -32.91 -16.84
CA VAL A 484 9.25 -33.29 -18.28
C VAL A 484 7.85 -33.87 -18.60
N ALA A 485 7.40 -33.69 -19.84
CA ALA A 485 6.06 -33.95 -20.35
C ALA A 485 5.64 -35.44 -20.45
N GLY A 486 4.31 -35.68 -20.57
CA GLY A 486 3.73 -36.99 -20.86
C GLY A 486 2.32 -36.87 -21.46
N THR A 487 2.18 -37.09 -22.76
CA THR A 487 0.94 -36.88 -23.53
C THR A 487 -0.19 -37.86 -23.21
N ALA A 488 -1.44 -37.43 -23.40
CA ALA A 488 -2.62 -38.24 -23.19
C ALA A 488 -2.86 -39.27 -24.32
N ARG A 489 -3.42 -40.46 -23.99
CA ARG A 489 -4.47 -41.08 -24.82
C ARG A 489 -5.30 -42.18 -24.14
N ARG A 490 -6.40 -42.51 -24.82
CA ARG A 490 -7.53 -43.34 -24.39
C ARG A 490 -7.27 -44.86 -24.50
N ARG A 491 -7.66 -45.59 -23.45
CA ARG A 491 -8.55 -46.79 -23.47
C ARG A 491 -8.06 -48.11 -24.11
N VAL A 492 -8.67 -49.19 -23.60
CA VAL A 492 -8.76 -50.59 -24.13
C VAL A 492 -7.72 -51.60 -23.59
N VAL A 493 -8.30 -52.67 -23.04
CA VAL A 493 -7.65 -53.84 -22.42
C VAL A 493 -7.46 -54.96 -23.44
N ARG A 494 -6.32 -55.69 -23.43
CA ARG A 494 -6.30 -57.18 -23.41
C ARG A 494 -4.89 -57.84 -23.34
N LYS A 495 -4.80 -58.82 -22.41
CA LYS A 495 -4.02 -60.08 -22.41
C LYS A 495 -2.48 -60.08 -22.47
N PHE A 496 -1.88 -60.67 -21.41
CA PHE A 496 -1.03 -61.88 -21.40
C PHE A 496 -0.58 -62.49 -22.76
N ARG A 497 0.61 -63.12 -22.92
CA ARG A 497 1.32 -64.00 -21.94
C ARG A 497 2.82 -64.27 -22.28
N VAL A 498 3.70 -64.19 -21.28
CA VAL A 498 4.96 -64.97 -21.02
C VAL A 498 5.97 -65.27 -22.16
N GLY A 499 7.10 -64.53 -22.16
CA GLY A 499 8.53 -64.97 -22.19
C GLY A 499 9.06 -65.98 -23.24
N PRO A 500 10.29 -66.54 -23.06
CA PRO A 500 11.42 -66.07 -22.21
C PRO A 500 12.87 -66.24 -22.82
N ARG A 501 13.89 -65.75 -22.08
CA ARG A 501 15.26 -66.33 -21.91
C ARG A 501 16.42 -66.02 -22.92
N ILE A 502 17.65 -66.16 -22.38
CA ILE A 502 18.95 -66.60 -22.99
C ILE A 502 20.00 -65.56 -23.54
N MET A 503 21.17 -65.51 -22.84
CA MET A 503 22.57 -65.32 -23.32
C MET A 503 23.01 -63.98 -24.01
N SER A 504 24.30 -63.57 -24.07
CA SER A 504 25.60 -64.05 -23.47
C SER A 504 26.75 -63.02 -23.59
N GLY A 505 27.79 -63.15 -22.76
CA GLY A 505 29.20 -62.73 -23.03
C GLY A 505 29.58 -61.29 -22.66
N SER A 506 30.65 -60.96 -21.90
CA SER A 506 32.11 -61.29 -21.97
C SER A 506 32.86 -60.51 -23.06
N HIS A 507 34.05 -59.90 -22.87
CA HIS A 507 34.98 -59.71 -21.74
C HIS A 507 36.03 -58.62 -22.15
N ARG A 508 36.93 -58.03 -21.35
CA ARG A 508 37.34 -58.10 -19.91
C ARG A 508 37.59 -56.61 -19.44
N ASP A 509 38.53 -56.08 -18.63
CA ASP A 509 39.67 -56.63 -17.87
C ASP A 509 40.15 -55.84 -16.58
N ASP A 510 41.22 -56.36 -15.95
CA ASP A 510 42.05 -56.02 -14.77
C ASP A 510 42.55 -54.54 -14.63
N ALA A 511 42.96 -53.95 -13.49
CA ALA A 511 42.97 -54.13 -12.01
C ALA A 511 44.14 -53.22 -11.47
N PRO A 512 44.41 -53.01 -10.15
CA PRO A 512 43.73 -53.42 -8.92
C PRO A 512 43.40 -52.24 -7.94
N VAL A 513 42.98 -52.57 -6.70
CA VAL A 513 42.54 -51.64 -5.63
C VAL A 513 43.37 -51.84 -4.34
N VAL A 514 43.63 -50.76 -3.58
CA VAL A 514 43.83 -50.84 -2.11
C VAL A 514 43.08 -49.69 -1.41
N THR A 515 42.36 -50.01 -0.35
CA THR A 515 41.56 -49.08 0.48
C THR A 515 42.20 -48.82 1.85
N LYS A 516 41.69 -47.81 2.58
CA LYS A 516 41.63 -47.85 4.06
C LYS A 516 40.45 -47.02 4.60
N HIS A 517 40.23 -47.07 5.91
CA HIS A 517 38.89 -46.96 6.51
C HIS A 517 38.77 -45.97 7.68
N PHE A 518 37.55 -45.44 7.84
CA PHE A 518 36.84 -45.02 9.06
C PHE A 518 37.60 -44.48 10.29
N ALA A 519 37.14 -43.31 10.77
CA ALA A 519 36.50 -43.20 12.11
C ALA A 519 35.67 -41.90 12.24
N GLN A 520 34.59 -41.94 13.04
CA GLN A 520 33.82 -40.77 13.51
C GLN A 520 34.02 -40.59 15.02
N ARG A 521 33.95 -39.35 15.54
CA ARG A 521 33.65 -39.00 16.95
C ARG A 521 33.27 -37.49 17.10
N PRO A 522 32.86 -36.96 18.28
CA PRO A 522 31.68 -36.10 18.41
C PRO A 522 31.95 -34.58 18.48
N PRO A 523 30.90 -33.72 18.42
CA PRO A 523 31.03 -32.27 18.50
C PRO A 523 31.36 -31.74 19.91
N VAL A 524 31.99 -30.56 19.96
CA VAL A 524 32.41 -29.85 21.18
C VAL A 524 31.51 -28.63 21.44
N VAL A 525 31.29 -28.31 22.71
CA VAL A 525 30.56 -27.13 23.18
C VAL A 525 31.55 -26.03 23.60
N VAL A 526 31.27 -24.78 23.25
CA VAL A 526 31.99 -23.60 23.76
C VAL A 526 30.98 -22.59 24.32
N THR A 527 31.29 -22.00 25.47
CA THR A 527 30.44 -21.06 26.21
C THR A 527 30.87 -19.60 26.00
N PRO A 528 29.94 -18.62 26.04
CA PRO A 528 30.30 -17.20 26.00
C PRO A 528 30.84 -16.71 27.36
N SER A 529 32.00 -16.06 27.34
CA SER A 529 32.51 -15.21 28.43
C SER A 529 32.10 -13.75 28.19
N GLY A 530 31.89 -13.00 29.27
CA GLY A 530 31.36 -11.63 29.20
C GLY A 530 32.43 -10.55 29.02
N VAL A 531 32.01 -9.39 28.53
CA VAL A 531 32.81 -8.15 28.47
C VAL A 531 32.27 -7.16 29.50
N SER A 532 33.17 -6.59 30.31
CA SER A 532 32.87 -5.56 31.30
C SER A 532 32.92 -4.15 30.72
N THR A 533 32.09 -3.25 31.24
CA THR A 533 32.06 -1.83 30.85
C THR A 533 33.15 -1.01 31.53
N THR A 534 34.05 -0.41 30.75
CA THR A 534 34.82 0.78 31.15
C THR A 534 34.96 1.71 29.94
N SER A 535 34.68 2.99 30.16
CA SER A 535 34.90 4.06 29.19
C SER A 535 36.33 4.58 29.26
N ASP A 536 36.97 4.82 28.12
CA ASP A 536 37.92 5.93 27.98
C ASP A 536 38.07 6.34 26.51
N HIS A 537 38.19 7.64 26.28
CA HIS A 537 38.62 8.21 24.99
C HIS A 537 40.11 8.54 25.05
N PRO A 538 40.83 8.30 23.95
CA PRO A 538 41.78 9.30 23.49
C PRO A 538 41.48 9.73 22.05
N GLN A 539 41.45 11.03 21.81
CA GLN A 539 41.53 11.56 20.45
C GLN A 539 42.94 11.28 19.89
N ARG A 540 43.01 10.74 18.68
CA ARG A 540 44.15 10.98 17.78
C ARG A 540 43.65 11.03 16.35
N SER A 541 44.15 12.01 15.61
CA SER A 541 43.85 12.21 14.20
C SER A 541 44.52 11.13 13.33
N SER A 542 43.72 10.29 12.70
CA SER A 542 44.06 9.74 11.38
C SER A 542 43.24 10.51 10.35
N MET A 543 43.92 11.19 9.42
CA MET A 543 43.26 11.58 8.17
C MET A 543 42.77 10.29 7.52
N THR A 544 41.50 10.24 7.10
CA THR A 544 41.10 9.24 6.10
C THR A 544 42.00 9.43 4.88
N PRO A 545 42.53 8.36 4.27
CA PRO A 545 43.33 8.50 3.07
C PRO A 545 42.49 9.20 1.99
N PHE A 546 43.16 9.95 1.11
CA PHE A 546 42.56 10.35 -0.16
C PHE A 546 42.10 9.08 -0.89
N SER A 547 40.99 9.16 -1.64
CA SER A 547 40.57 7.97 -2.38
C SER A 547 41.59 7.63 -3.45
N THR A 548 41.90 6.34 -3.54
CA THR A 548 42.72 5.75 -4.59
C THR A 548 42.00 5.62 -5.92
N TRP A 549 40.74 6.07 -6.00
CA TRP A 549 39.81 5.92 -7.13
C TRP A 549 39.24 7.26 -7.57
N ARG A 550 39.04 7.42 -8.87
CA ARG A 550 38.37 8.56 -9.49
C ARG A 550 37.42 8.08 -10.60
N MET A 551 36.15 8.46 -10.54
CA MET A 551 35.23 8.32 -11.67
C MET A 551 35.62 9.34 -12.75
N PRO A 552 35.92 8.93 -13.99
CA PRO A 552 36.14 9.86 -15.10
C PRO A 552 34.85 10.60 -15.49
N SER A 553 34.98 11.68 -16.27
CA SER A 553 33.84 12.23 -17.00
C SER A 553 33.35 11.21 -18.04
N GLU A 554 32.04 11.17 -18.32
CA GLU A 554 31.45 10.47 -19.49
C GLU A 554 32.18 10.84 -20.80
N THR A 555 32.71 12.07 -20.88
CA THR A 555 33.39 12.59 -22.08
C THR A 555 34.86 12.20 -22.22
N ALA A 556 35.43 11.51 -21.22
CA ALA A 556 36.77 10.92 -21.30
C ALA A 556 36.81 9.77 -22.33
N PRO A 557 38.01 9.31 -22.76
CA PRO A 557 38.11 8.13 -23.62
C PRO A 557 37.49 6.89 -22.97
N GLN A 558 36.58 6.25 -23.69
CA GLN A 558 35.87 5.03 -23.31
C GLN A 558 36.42 3.83 -24.10
N GLU A 559 36.23 2.63 -23.56
CA GLU A 559 36.60 1.38 -24.24
C GLU A 559 35.37 0.61 -24.76
N ARG A 560 34.27 0.59 -23.99
CA ARG A 560 33.01 -0.09 -24.36
C ARG A 560 31.80 0.47 -23.60
N ILE A 561 30.60 0.27 -24.14
CA ILE A 561 29.32 0.48 -23.43
C ILE A 561 28.73 -0.87 -23.00
N PHE A 562 28.20 -0.94 -21.78
CA PHE A 562 27.34 -2.02 -21.32
C PHE A 562 25.86 -1.63 -21.44
N MET A 563 25.00 -2.58 -21.83
CA MET A 563 23.55 -2.44 -21.90
C MET A 563 22.83 -3.69 -21.38
N GLY A 564 21.56 -3.56 -20.99
CA GLY A 564 20.68 -4.69 -20.67
C GLY A 564 19.64 -4.91 -21.78
N PHE A 565 19.37 -6.16 -22.15
CA PHE A 565 18.34 -6.48 -23.15
C PHE A 565 16.99 -6.69 -22.46
N PRO A 566 15.90 -5.96 -22.82
CA PRO A 566 14.61 -6.02 -22.12
C PRO A 566 14.08 -7.44 -21.89
N PRO A 567 14.11 -7.98 -20.66
CA PRO A 567 13.65 -9.33 -20.34
C PRO A 567 12.11 -9.43 -20.41
N LEU A 568 11.59 -10.66 -20.42
CA LEU A 568 10.16 -10.88 -20.17
C LEU A 568 9.87 -10.68 -18.68
N GLY A 569 8.90 -9.82 -18.34
CA GLY A 569 8.67 -9.39 -16.96
C GLY A 569 7.44 -8.48 -16.81
N GLU A 570 7.30 -7.86 -15.64
CA GLU A 570 6.15 -6.99 -15.32
C GLU A 570 6.15 -5.68 -16.11
N LEU A 571 7.32 -5.08 -16.33
CA LEU A 571 7.47 -3.81 -17.05
C LEU A 571 7.34 -3.95 -18.57
N PHE A 572 8.03 -4.94 -19.17
CA PHE A 572 8.10 -5.10 -20.63
C PHE A 572 7.06 -6.09 -21.21
N GLY A 573 6.38 -6.87 -20.36
CA GLY A 573 5.37 -7.84 -20.77
C GLY A 573 5.82 -9.30 -20.60
N ALA A 574 4.84 -10.21 -20.52
CA ALA A 574 5.06 -11.62 -20.26
C ALA A 574 5.37 -12.44 -21.53
N THR A 575 5.24 -11.83 -22.70
CA THR A 575 5.45 -12.45 -24.01
C THR A 575 6.38 -11.64 -24.91
N HIS A 576 6.97 -12.33 -25.89
CA HIS A 576 7.87 -11.72 -26.87
C HIS A 576 7.22 -10.61 -27.70
N ASP A 577 5.92 -10.73 -27.99
CA ASP A 577 5.17 -9.74 -28.78
C ASP A 577 4.91 -8.46 -27.99
N GLU A 578 4.71 -8.55 -26.66
CA GLU A 578 4.58 -7.39 -25.77
C GLU A 578 5.92 -6.69 -25.57
N ALA A 579 6.99 -7.47 -25.31
CA ALA A 579 8.33 -6.94 -25.12
C ALA A 579 8.99 -6.41 -26.40
N LEU A 580 8.41 -6.67 -27.57
CA LEU A 580 8.95 -6.28 -28.88
C LEU A 580 9.19 -4.78 -29.00
N VAL A 581 8.32 -3.94 -28.41
CA VAL A 581 8.44 -2.47 -28.47
C VAL A 581 9.70 -2.00 -27.74
N ALA A 582 9.89 -2.44 -26.49
CA ALA A 582 11.10 -2.17 -25.71
C ALA A 582 12.35 -2.74 -26.39
N ARG A 583 12.32 -4.02 -26.79
CA ARG A 583 13.45 -4.70 -27.44
C ARG A 583 13.87 -4.00 -28.73
N THR A 584 12.93 -3.42 -29.48
CA THR A 584 13.24 -2.64 -30.69
C THR A 584 14.00 -1.36 -30.34
N ALA A 585 13.47 -0.53 -29.44
CA ALA A 585 14.10 0.74 -29.06
C ALA A 585 15.49 0.56 -28.41
N TRP A 586 15.63 -0.42 -27.50
CA TRP A 586 16.94 -0.75 -26.90
C TRP A 586 17.94 -1.27 -27.95
N SER A 587 17.47 -2.07 -28.93
CA SER A 587 18.34 -2.58 -30.00
C SER A 587 18.75 -1.47 -30.99
N GLU A 588 17.87 -0.51 -31.26
CA GLU A 588 18.17 0.65 -32.12
C GLU A 588 19.28 1.52 -31.51
N VAL A 589 19.18 1.85 -30.21
CA VAL A 589 20.26 2.50 -29.46
C VAL A 589 21.55 1.68 -29.49
N ALA A 590 21.48 0.39 -29.16
CA ALA A 590 22.66 -0.48 -29.09
C ALA A 590 23.39 -0.62 -30.44
N ASN A 591 22.62 -0.79 -31.53
CA ASN A 591 23.15 -0.87 -32.89
C ASN A 591 23.73 0.46 -33.39
N THR A 592 23.20 1.59 -32.91
CA THR A 592 23.73 2.92 -33.22
C THR A 592 25.06 3.16 -32.52
N ILE A 593 25.16 2.85 -31.21
CA ILE A 593 26.41 2.93 -30.43
C ILE A 593 27.48 2.02 -31.03
N ALA A 594 27.11 0.81 -31.49
CA ALA A 594 28.03 -0.17 -32.08
C ALA A 594 28.76 0.30 -33.35
N GLY A 595 28.35 1.43 -33.96
CA GLY A 595 29.10 2.10 -35.02
C GLY A 595 30.30 2.92 -34.53
N PHE A 596 30.33 3.31 -33.25
CA PHE A 596 31.31 4.23 -32.66
C PHE A 596 32.14 3.60 -31.53
N LEU A 597 31.56 2.65 -30.78
CA LEU A 597 32.23 1.97 -29.67
C LEU A 597 31.70 0.53 -29.49
N PRO A 598 32.53 -0.45 -29.07
CA PRO A 598 32.04 -1.79 -28.73
C PRO A 598 30.91 -1.77 -27.69
N VAL A 599 29.92 -2.65 -27.88
CA VAL A 599 28.79 -2.82 -26.96
C VAL A 599 28.75 -4.25 -26.43
N GLU A 600 28.59 -4.38 -25.11
CA GLU A 600 28.32 -5.63 -24.42
C GLU A 600 26.89 -5.61 -23.86
N MET A 601 26.10 -6.60 -24.24
CA MET A 601 24.69 -6.71 -23.91
C MET A 601 24.47 -7.85 -22.91
N VAL A 602 23.94 -7.53 -21.73
CA VAL A 602 23.50 -8.53 -20.75
C VAL A 602 22.10 -8.99 -21.11
N VAL A 603 21.90 -10.31 -21.24
CA VAL A 603 20.67 -10.92 -21.76
C VAL A 603 20.14 -11.97 -20.78
N ALA A 604 18.83 -11.98 -20.53
CA ALA A 604 18.19 -12.96 -19.67
C ALA A 604 18.30 -14.41 -20.22
N PRO A 605 18.37 -15.45 -19.37
CA PRO A 605 18.52 -16.83 -19.83
C PRO A 605 17.32 -17.30 -20.68
N GLY A 606 17.59 -17.55 -21.96
CA GLY A 606 16.59 -17.90 -22.97
C GLY A 606 16.37 -16.84 -24.06
N ASP A 607 16.68 -15.56 -23.79
CA ASP A 607 16.44 -14.46 -24.75
C ASP A 607 17.55 -14.31 -25.81
N GLN A 608 18.66 -15.05 -25.70
CA GLN A 608 19.82 -14.94 -26.59
C GLN A 608 19.48 -15.02 -28.09
N GLU A 609 18.56 -15.89 -28.51
CA GLU A 609 18.22 -16.08 -29.92
C GLU A 609 17.48 -14.87 -30.49
N VAL A 610 16.63 -14.24 -29.67
CA VAL A 610 15.88 -13.02 -30.04
C VAL A 610 16.81 -11.82 -30.03
N ALA A 611 17.68 -11.69 -29.03
CA ALA A 611 18.74 -10.67 -29.00
C ALA A 611 19.63 -10.75 -30.27
N ARG A 612 20.06 -11.95 -30.69
CA ARG A 612 20.83 -12.15 -31.94
C ARG A 612 20.07 -11.82 -33.23
N SER A 613 18.74 -11.74 -33.20
CA SER A 613 17.94 -11.38 -34.38
C SER A 613 17.68 -9.87 -34.51
N MET A 614 17.90 -9.11 -33.43
CA MET A 614 17.65 -7.66 -33.36
C MET A 614 18.95 -6.84 -33.24
N LEU A 615 20.03 -7.45 -32.73
CA LEU A 615 21.33 -6.81 -32.53
C LEU A 615 22.32 -7.16 -33.65
N THR A 616 23.20 -6.20 -33.97
CA THR A 616 24.31 -6.35 -34.91
C THR A 616 25.34 -7.35 -34.38
N SER A 617 25.96 -8.11 -35.28
CA SER A 617 26.87 -9.22 -34.92
C SER A 617 28.21 -8.80 -34.29
N SER A 618 28.45 -7.50 -34.15
CA SER A 618 29.56 -6.91 -33.38
C SER A 618 29.28 -6.80 -31.88
N ILE A 619 28.00 -6.84 -31.47
CA ILE A 619 27.57 -6.74 -30.08
C ILE A 619 27.74 -8.09 -29.39
N GLN A 620 28.49 -8.13 -28.29
CA GLN A 620 28.70 -9.35 -27.52
C GLN A 620 27.52 -9.58 -26.56
N LEU A 621 27.10 -10.85 -26.39
CA LEU A 621 25.94 -11.21 -25.57
C LEU A 621 26.38 -12.04 -24.35
N HIS A 622 25.97 -11.60 -23.16
CA HIS A 622 26.42 -12.14 -21.88
C HIS A 622 25.18 -12.60 -21.10
N GLU A 623 25.04 -13.91 -20.86
CA GLU A 623 23.85 -14.45 -20.20
C GLU A 623 23.91 -14.30 -18.67
N ALA A 624 22.96 -13.58 -18.10
CA ALA A 624 22.74 -13.48 -16.66
C ALA A 624 21.25 -13.31 -16.34
N PRO A 625 20.73 -13.85 -15.23
CA PRO A 625 19.39 -13.53 -14.75
C PRO A 625 19.25 -12.01 -14.56
N LEU A 626 18.16 -11.46 -15.07
CA LEU A 626 17.91 -10.03 -15.22
C LEU A 626 16.40 -9.81 -15.02
N ASP A 627 16.01 -8.81 -14.24
CA ASP A 627 14.60 -8.47 -13.97
C ASP A 627 14.14 -7.26 -14.80
N GLU A 628 14.96 -6.20 -14.93
CA GLU A 628 14.72 -5.02 -15.79
C GLU A 628 15.97 -4.65 -16.63
N ALA A 629 15.94 -3.57 -17.46
CA ALA A 629 16.95 -3.30 -18.48
C ALA A 629 17.67 -1.94 -18.38
N TRP A 630 17.69 -1.36 -17.18
CA TRP A 630 18.27 -0.05 -16.85
C TRP A 630 19.74 -0.17 -16.42
N MET A 631 20.62 -0.49 -17.37
CA MET A 631 22.04 -0.78 -17.10
C MET A 631 22.80 0.38 -16.43
N ARG A 632 22.33 1.62 -16.58
CA ARG A 632 22.87 2.79 -15.86
C ARG A 632 22.73 2.68 -14.35
N ASP A 633 21.67 2.04 -13.89
CA ASP A 633 21.22 2.16 -12.51
C ASP A 633 21.63 0.96 -11.64
N PHE A 634 21.52 -0.26 -12.17
CA PHE A 634 22.01 -1.47 -11.51
C PHE A 634 23.42 -1.90 -11.97
N GLY A 635 23.98 -1.25 -12.99
CA GLY A 635 25.33 -1.50 -13.48
C GLY A 635 26.40 -0.86 -12.59
N PRO A 636 27.67 -1.23 -12.77
CA PRO A 636 28.75 -0.70 -11.95
C PRO A 636 29.17 0.68 -12.42
N THR A 637 29.39 1.60 -11.49
CA THR A 637 30.04 2.88 -11.80
C THR A 637 31.56 2.65 -11.89
N PHE A 638 32.10 2.63 -13.11
CA PHE A 638 33.53 2.40 -13.32
C PHE A 638 34.38 3.59 -12.84
N VAL A 639 35.54 3.27 -12.27
CA VAL A 639 36.50 4.21 -11.69
C VAL A 639 37.92 3.82 -12.09
N VAL A 640 38.82 4.79 -12.20
CA VAL A 640 40.23 4.57 -12.52
C VAL A 640 41.07 4.94 -11.31
N GLY A 641 42.02 4.08 -10.95
CA GLY A 641 42.90 4.30 -9.82
C GLY A 641 44.24 4.94 -10.18
N GLU A 642 45.01 5.34 -9.16
CA GLU A 642 46.26 6.12 -9.34
C GLU A 642 47.30 5.50 -10.30
N ASN A 643 47.33 4.17 -10.44
CA ASN A 643 48.28 3.47 -11.32
C ASN A 643 47.66 3.04 -12.66
N GLY A 644 46.48 3.56 -13.01
CA GLY A 644 45.72 3.15 -14.20
C GLY A 644 44.95 1.84 -14.01
N GLN A 645 44.82 1.30 -12.80
CA GLN A 645 43.99 0.11 -12.59
C GLN A 645 42.49 0.45 -12.73
N LEU A 646 41.72 -0.41 -13.41
CA LEU A 646 40.27 -0.29 -13.54
C LEU A 646 39.57 -0.86 -12.30
N GLY A 647 38.69 -0.05 -11.70
CA GLY A 647 37.78 -0.44 -10.63
C GLY A 647 36.33 -0.27 -11.04
N ALA A 648 35.43 -0.92 -10.32
CA ALA A 648 34.00 -0.93 -10.58
C ALA A 648 33.25 -0.80 -9.26
N VAL A 649 32.59 0.34 -9.03
CA VAL A 649 31.79 0.58 -7.83
C VAL A 649 30.48 -0.18 -7.94
N ASP A 650 30.24 -1.04 -6.95
CA ASP A 650 29.07 -1.91 -6.84
C ASP A 650 28.19 -1.37 -5.69
N TRP A 651 27.19 -0.57 -6.05
CA TRP A 651 26.27 0.08 -5.12
C TRP A 651 25.18 -0.89 -4.64
N GLY A 652 24.51 -0.55 -3.53
CA GLY A 652 23.31 -1.26 -3.14
C GLY A 652 22.13 -0.91 -4.05
N PHE A 653 21.80 -1.70 -5.06
CA PHE A 653 20.57 -1.46 -5.84
C PHE A 653 19.32 -1.98 -5.10
N ASN A 654 18.23 -1.20 -5.08
CA ASN A 654 17.00 -1.59 -4.37
C ASN A 654 15.67 -1.28 -5.09
N GLY A 655 15.68 -1.15 -6.43
CA GLY A 655 14.49 -0.82 -7.21
C GLY A 655 13.98 0.58 -6.87
N TRP A 656 14.81 1.59 -7.13
CA TRP A 656 14.55 3.03 -6.96
C TRP A 656 13.83 3.39 -5.66
N GLY A 657 14.35 2.92 -4.53
CA GLY A 657 13.78 3.13 -3.21
C GLY A 657 12.64 2.16 -2.87
N GLN A 658 12.89 0.85 -2.95
CA GLN A 658 11.99 -0.23 -2.50
C GLN A 658 10.58 -0.14 -3.10
N GLN A 659 10.50 -0.07 -4.44
CA GLN A 659 9.24 -0.05 -5.18
C GLN A 659 8.60 -1.46 -5.26
N PRO A 660 7.48 -1.68 -5.99
CA PRO A 660 6.80 -2.99 -5.99
C PRO A 660 7.41 -4.10 -6.86
N SER A 661 8.29 -3.79 -7.81
CA SER A 661 8.78 -4.75 -8.83
C SER A 661 9.78 -5.78 -8.26
N CYS A 662 10.37 -6.62 -9.12
CA CYS A 662 11.53 -7.45 -8.76
C CYS A 662 12.81 -6.74 -9.21
N TRP A 663 13.75 -6.52 -8.30
CA TRP A 663 15.13 -6.05 -8.59
C TRP A 663 16.19 -7.02 -8.05
N ALA A 664 15.78 -8.23 -7.68
CA ALA A 664 16.61 -9.16 -6.92
C ALA A 664 17.73 -9.77 -7.78
N ASN A 665 17.59 -9.78 -9.10
CA ASN A 665 18.63 -10.17 -10.05
C ASN A 665 19.45 -8.97 -10.53
N ASP A 666 18.79 -7.85 -10.79
CA ASP A 666 19.43 -6.57 -11.15
C ASP A 666 20.48 -6.15 -10.13
N ALA A 667 20.17 -6.27 -8.82
CA ALA A 667 21.10 -6.05 -7.72
C ALA A 667 22.26 -7.07 -7.61
N LYS A 668 22.56 -7.81 -8.70
CA LYS A 668 23.77 -8.61 -8.89
C LYS A 668 24.54 -8.24 -10.17
N ILE A 669 23.98 -7.37 -11.02
CA ILE A 669 24.52 -7.07 -12.35
C ILE A 669 25.75 -6.16 -12.26
N GLY A 670 25.81 -5.21 -11.31
CA GLY A 670 27.00 -4.43 -10.97
C GLY A 670 28.25 -5.32 -10.82
N ALA A 671 28.24 -6.20 -9.82
CA ALA A 671 29.28 -7.20 -9.61
C ALA A 671 29.50 -8.15 -10.79
N PHE A 672 28.47 -8.54 -11.55
CA PHE A 672 28.63 -9.41 -12.73
C PHE A 672 29.42 -8.70 -13.84
N VAL A 673 29.03 -7.47 -14.20
CA VAL A 673 29.69 -6.64 -15.21
C VAL A 673 31.11 -6.26 -14.78
N ALA A 674 31.33 -5.97 -13.50
CA ALA A 674 32.67 -5.77 -12.94
C ALA A 674 33.60 -6.97 -13.18
N ASN A 675 33.09 -8.20 -12.98
CA ASN A 675 33.84 -9.43 -13.25
C ASN A 675 34.05 -9.70 -14.76
N LEU A 676 33.12 -9.31 -15.64
CA LEU A 676 33.30 -9.37 -17.10
C LEU A 676 34.39 -8.43 -17.58
N ALA A 677 34.41 -7.20 -17.07
CA ALA A 677 35.42 -6.19 -17.36
C ALA A 677 36.80 -6.49 -16.75
N GLY A 678 36.88 -7.42 -15.80
CA GLY A 678 38.10 -7.70 -15.04
C GLY A 678 38.49 -6.60 -14.04
N ALA A 679 37.53 -5.75 -13.65
CA ALA A 679 37.73 -4.60 -12.78
C ALA A 679 37.80 -4.98 -11.29
N GLU A 680 38.51 -4.20 -10.48
CA GLU A 680 38.52 -4.35 -9.03
C GLU A 680 37.17 -3.91 -8.43
N LEU A 681 36.50 -4.81 -7.72
CA LEU A 681 35.16 -4.56 -7.16
C LEU A 681 35.22 -3.64 -5.93
N VAL A 682 34.68 -2.43 -6.06
CA VAL A 682 34.62 -1.41 -5.00
C VAL A 682 33.19 -1.37 -4.43
N SER A 683 32.81 -2.36 -3.63
CA SER A 683 31.48 -2.42 -3.02
C SER A 683 31.18 -1.22 -2.10
N SER A 684 29.90 -0.84 -2.00
CA SER A 684 29.39 0.20 -1.12
C SER A 684 28.12 -0.23 -0.37
N ASP A 685 27.98 0.18 0.89
CA ASP A 685 26.75 0.03 1.68
C ASP A 685 25.70 1.12 1.36
N LEU A 686 26.05 2.10 0.51
CA LEU A 686 25.13 3.16 0.04
C LEU A 686 24.19 2.59 -1.01
N VAL A 687 22.88 2.85 -0.86
CA VAL A 687 21.91 2.60 -1.92
C VAL A 687 21.96 3.76 -2.91
N ASN A 688 22.41 3.48 -4.13
CA ASN A 688 22.61 4.47 -5.19
C ASN A 688 22.52 3.82 -6.58
N GLU A 689 22.17 4.64 -7.57
CA GLU A 689 22.16 4.30 -9.01
C GLU A 689 23.13 5.22 -9.77
N GLY A 690 23.62 4.77 -10.93
CA GLY A 690 24.46 5.59 -11.80
C GLY A 690 23.75 6.81 -12.37
N GLY A 691 22.43 6.78 -12.61
CA GLY A 691 21.64 7.96 -13.03
C GLY A 691 21.35 8.95 -11.90
N GLY A 692 21.52 8.52 -10.64
CA GLY A 692 21.34 9.35 -9.44
C GLY A 692 22.49 10.31 -9.15
N ILE A 693 23.57 10.25 -9.94
CA ILE A 693 24.78 11.08 -9.86
C ILE A 693 25.33 11.44 -11.25
N HIS A 694 26.09 12.52 -11.36
CA HIS A 694 26.93 12.79 -12.54
C HIS A 694 28.21 13.51 -12.11
N VAL A 695 29.34 13.28 -12.78
CA VAL A 695 30.64 13.88 -12.41
C VAL A 695 31.27 14.71 -13.52
N ASP A 696 32.17 15.62 -13.16
CA ASP A 696 33.05 16.36 -14.08
C ASP A 696 34.39 15.64 -14.36
N GLY A 697 34.66 14.51 -13.70
CA GLY A 697 35.95 13.80 -13.77
C GLY A 697 37.14 14.52 -13.11
N ARG A 698 36.93 15.72 -12.54
CA ARG A 698 37.94 16.60 -11.92
C ARG A 698 37.75 16.78 -10.42
N GLY A 699 36.60 16.38 -9.87
CA GLY A 699 36.33 16.31 -8.43
C GLY A 699 34.95 16.80 -8.00
N THR A 700 34.09 17.21 -8.94
CA THR A 700 32.71 17.64 -8.68
C THR A 700 31.71 16.53 -9.00
N VAL A 701 30.72 16.35 -8.12
CA VAL A 701 29.52 15.54 -8.38
C VAL A 701 28.25 16.40 -8.33
N PHE A 702 27.34 16.15 -9.25
CA PHE A 702 25.99 16.69 -9.34
C PHE A 702 25.00 15.60 -8.92
N LEU A 703 24.03 15.96 -8.09
CA LEU A 703 23.14 15.02 -7.41
C LEU A 703 21.88 15.71 -6.88
N THR A 704 20.81 14.96 -6.62
CA THR A 704 19.54 15.50 -6.10
C THR A 704 19.27 15.08 -4.65
N ASP A 705 18.67 15.99 -3.87
CA ASP A 705 18.18 15.72 -2.51
C ASP A 705 17.10 14.62 -2.51
N THR A 706 16.22 14.57 -3.51
CA THR A 706 15.11 13.61 -3.59
C THR A 706 15.53 12.16 -3.82
N VAL A 707 16.71 11.94 -4.40
CA VAL A 707 17.31 10.60 -4.55
C VAL A 707 18.18 10.31 -3.34
N GLN A 708 19.23 11.10 -3.12
CA GLN A 708 20.31 10.70 -2.22
C GLN A 708 19.88 10.69 -0.74
N LEU A 709 18.93 11.56 -0.35
CA LEU A 709 18.35 11.60 1.00
C LEU A 709 17.01 10.85 1.12
N ASP A 710 16.61 10.03 0.13
CA ASP A 710 15.36 9.27 0.24
C ASP A 710 15.41 8.23 1.36
N ARG A 711 14.39 8.25 2.21
CA ARG A 711 14.20 7.33 3.34
C ARG A 711 13.98 5.87 2.93
N PHE A 712 13.62 5.59 1.67
CA PHE A 712 13.51 4.21 1.17
C PHE A 712 14.81 3.72 0.50
N ARG A 713 15.77 4.62 0.29
CA ARG A 713 17.14 4.31 -0.13
C ARG A 713 18.04 4.22 1.10
N ASN A 714 18.27 5.34 1.76
CA ASN A 714 19.32 5.52 2.77
C ASN A 714 18.78 6.13 4.11
N PRO A 715 17.80 5.48 4.80
CA PRO A 715 17.07 6.08 5.94
C PRO A 715 17.91 6.58 7.12
N ASP A 716 19.07 5.95 7.37
CA ASP A 716 19.97 6.26 8.49
C ASP A 716 21.24 7.03 8.04
N TRP A 717 21.29 7.53 6.80
CA TRP A 717 22.42 8.29 6.27
C TRP A 717 22.16 9.80 6.31
N SER A 718 23.07 10.55 6.93
CA SER A 718 23.15 12.00 6.77
C SER A 718 23.87 12.38 5.47
N ARG A 719 23.66 13.61 4.97
CA ARG A 719 24.36 14.17 3.81
C ARG A 719 25.89 13.95 3.88
N THR A 720 26.49 14.22 5.05
CA THR A 720 27.93 14.05 5.29
C THR A 720 28.39 12.59 5.49
N GLN A 721 27.49 11.60 5.55
CA GLN A 721 27.86 10.20 5.32
C GLN A 721 27.94 9.89 3.82
N ILE A 722 26.96 10.36 3.04
CA ILE A 722 26.90 10.18 1.58
C ILE A 722 28.10 10.87 0.92
N GLU A 723 28.37 12.13 1.26
CA GLU A 723 29.51 12.90 0.75
C GLU A 723 30.84 12.15 0.97
N ARG A 724 31.08 11.62 2.18
CA ARG A 724 32.30 10.85 2.48
C ARG A 724 32.39 9.52 1.74
N GLU A 725 31.26 8.86 1.48
CA GLU A 725 31.24 7.60 0.75
C GLU A 725 31.45 7.83 -0.75
N LEU A 726 30.84 8.86 -1.33
CA LEU A 726 31.13 9.30 -2.71
C LEU A 726 32.60 9.75 -2.85
N THR A 727 33.16 10.47 -1.87
CA THR A 727 34.62 10.74 -1.85
C THR A 727 35.41 9.43 -1.86
N ARG A 728 35.01 8.41 -1.08
CA ARG A 728 35.69 7.10 -1.02
C ARG A 728 35.59 6.34 -2.34
N THR A 729 34.42 6.24 -2.95
CA THR A 729 34.18 5.36 -4.10
C THR A 729 34.56 6.01 -5.43
N ILE A 730 34.17 7.26 -5.67
CA ILE A 730 34.30 7.95 -6.96
C ILE A 730 35.29 9.13 -6.94
N GLY A 731 35.92 9.44 -5.80
CA GLY A 731 37.04 10.40 -5.71
C GLY A 731 36.65 11.88 -5.64
N VAL A 732 35.37 12.19 -5.50
CA VAL A 732 34.83 13.56 -5.56
C VAL A 732 34.97 14.31 -4.23
N THR A 733 35.13 15.62 -4.29
CA THR A 733 35.34 16.51 -3.13
C THR A 733 34.47 17.77 -3.16
N SER A 734 33.85 18.10 -4.30
CA SER A 734 32.87 19.17 -4.48
C SER A 734 31.49 18.55 -4.78
N PHE A 735 30.43 19.08 -4.16
CA PHE A 735 29.09 18.48 -4.18
C PHE A 735 28.02 19.52 -4.54
N VAL A 736 27.39 19.37 -5.69
CA VAL A 736 26.36 20.27 -6.22
C VAL A 736 24.98 19.64 -6.06
N TRP A 737 24.39 19.89 -4.90
CA TRP A 737 23.09 19.36 -4.48
C TRP A 737 21.92 20.18 -5.04
N LEU A 738 21.18 19.64 -6.02
CA LEU A 738 19.90 20.19 -6.48
C LEU A 738 18.74 19.66 -5.62
N HIS A 739 17.67 20.44 -5.45
CA HIS A 739 16.61 20.10 -4.48
C HIS A 739 15.64 19.00 -4.92
N ARG A 740 15.47 18.77 -6.23
CA ARG A 740 14.66 17.69 -6.80
C ARG A 740 14.99 17.45 -8.29
N GLY A 741 14.62 16.29 -8.82
CA GLY A 741 14.52 16.05 -10.27
C GLY A 741 13.19 16.51 -10.88
N LEU A 742 12.91 16.09 -12.12
CA LEU A 742 11.67 16.42 -12.86
C LEU A 742 10.42 15.84 -12.18
N PHE A 743 9.24 16.39 -12.50
CA PHE A 743 7.99 16.09 -11.78
C PHE A 743 7.49 14.66 -11.95
N ARG A 744 7.45 14.13 -13.18
CA ARG A 744 6.96 12.77 -13.44
C ARG A 744 7.94 11.74 -12.87
N ASP A 745 9.24 11.95 -13.06
CA ASP A 745 10.29 11.13 -12.46
C ASP A 745 10.34 11.16 -10.92
N ALA A 746 9.81 12.21 -10.29
CA ALA A 746 9.63 12.29 -8.83
C ALA A 746 8.39 11.51 -8.32
N LEU A 747 7.57 10.90 -9.19
CA LEU A 747 6.40 10.11 -8.81
C LEU A 747 6.77 8.66 -8.42
N PRO A 748 5.92 7.97 -7.63
CA PRO A 748 6.02 6.52 -7.47
C PRO A 748 5.92 5.81 -8.83
N GLY A 749 6.80 4.85 -9.09
CA GLY A 749 6.95 4.18 -10.39
C GLY A 749 8.13 4.69 -11.22
N ALA A 750 8.81 5.77 -10.80
CA ALA A 750 9.99 6.33 -11.48
C ALA A 750 11.17 6.52 -10.49
N THR A 751 12.28 7.14 -10.92
CA THR A 751 13.58 7.04 -10.23
C THR A 751 13.69 7.85 -8.92
N ARG A 752 12.70 8.73 -8.69
CA ARG A 752 12.59 9.75 -7.61
C ARG A 752 13.38 11.04 -7.87
N GLY A 753 13.56 11.42 -9.12
CA GLY A 753 14.21 12.66 -9.50
C GLY A 753 15.71 12.49 -9.71
N HIS A 754 16.12 11.61 -10.61
CA HIS A 754 17.51 11.45 -11.05
C HIS A 754 18.08 12.74 -11.66
N ILE A 755 19.40 12.84 -11.71
CA ILE A 755 20.11 14.03 -12.19
C ILE A 755 20.34 13.96 -13.71
N ASP A 756 20.42 12.77 -14.29
CA ASP A 756 20.73 12.50 -15.70
C ASP A 756 19.61 12.87 -16.69
N ILE A 757 18.39 13.16 -16.22
CA ILE A 757 17.32 13.78 -17.01
C ILE A 757 17.24 15.31 -16.81
N LEU A 758 17.97 15.87 -15.84
CA LEU A 758 17.86 17.25 -15.38
C LEU A 758 19.08 18.12 -15.72
N ALA A 759 20.29 17.72 -15.33
CA ALA A 759 21.50 18.52 -15.56
C ALA A 759 22.77 17.66 -15.63
N VAL A 760 23.56 17.82 -16.70
CA VAL A 760 24.79 17.04 -16.93
C VAL A 760 25.96 17.91 -17.43
N PRO A 761 27.20 17.73 -16.93
CA PRO A 761 28.38 18.39 -17.49
C PRO A 761 28.74 17.82 -18.88
N SER A 762 28.97 18.71 -19.85
CA SER A 762 29.44 18.33 -21.19
C SER A 762 30.95 18.49 -21.37
N ASP A 763 31.57 19.37 -20.58
CA ASP A 763 33.03 19.55 -20.49
C ASP A 763 33.41 20.10 -19.09
N ASP A 764 34.70 20.40 -18.89
CA ASP A 764 35.29 20.91 -17.64
C ASP A 764 34.67 22.22 -17.11
N ALA A 765 33.88 22.94 -17.93
CA ALA A 765 33.25 24.21 -17.61
C ALA A 765 31.79 24.38 -18.11
N THR A 766 31.26 23.48 -18.94
CA THR A 766 29.89 23.55 -19.49
C THR A 766 28.94 22.56 -18.81
N LEU A 767 27.74 23.04 -18.45
CA LEU A 767 26.60 22.25 -17.99
C LEU A 767 25.45 22.36 -18.98
N LEU A 768 24.83 21.23 -19.32
CA LEU A 768 23.51 21.18 -19.96
C LEU A 768 22.43 21.12 -18.86
N LEU A 769 21.33 21.86 -19.05
CA LEU A 769 20.21 21.95 -18.09
C LEU A 769 18.86 21.85 -18.81
N HIS A 770 17.99 20.94 -18.35
CA HIS A 770 16.62 20.82 -18.82
C HIS A 770 15.84 22.12 -18.57
N ARG A 771 15.20 22.65 -19.61
CA ARG A 771 14.38 23.86 -19.54
C ARG A 771 13.00 23.66 -20.15
N GLN A 772 12.01 23.50 -19.27
CA GLN A 772 10.60 23.59 -19.64
C GLN A 772 10.18 25.07 -19.78
N PHE A 773 9.47 25.38 -20.87
CA PHE A 773 9.05 26.74 -21.23
C PHE A 773 7.56 27.02 -20.98
N ASP A 774 6.69 26.01 -20.90
CA ASP A 774 5.25 26.21 -20.68
C ASP A 774 4.91 26.50 -19.20
N PRO A 775 4.32 27.67 -18.86
CA PRO A 775 4.04 28.05 -17.47
C PRO A 775 2.98 27.21 -16.74
N SER A 776 2.29 26.29 -17.42
CA SER A 776 1.36 25.35 -16.78
C SER A 776 2.03 24.03 -16.37
N HIS A 777 3.24 23.74 -16.87
CA HIS A 777 3.98 22.53 -16.54
C HIS A 777 4.62 22.62 -15.14
N PRO A 778 4.57 21.57 -14.30
CA PRO A 778 5.10 21.62 -12.93
C PRO A 778 6.59 22.01 -12.83
N ASP A 779 7.39 21.63 -13.84
CA ASP A 779 8.84 21.90 -13.87
C ASP A 779 9.24 23.25 -14.50
N PHE A 780 8.27 24.08 -14.89
CA PHE A 780 8.56 25.46 -15.33
C PHE A 780 9.34 26.27 -14.28
N HIS A 781 8.98 26.10 -13.00
CA HIS A 781 9.67 26.77 -11.90
C HIS A 781 11.00 26.09 -11.51
N LEU A 782 11.13 24.77 -11.75
CA LEU A 782 12.33 24.00 -11.42
C LEU A 782 13.58 24.57 -12.08
N TYR A 783 13.49 25.05 -13.32
CA TYR A 783 14.60 25.72 -13.99
C TYR A 783 15.19 26.86 -13.14
N SER A 784 14.34 27.70 -12.53
CA SER A 784 14.80 28.80 -11.68
C SER A 784 15.39 28.34 -10.34
N GLU A 785 14.87 27.24 -9.78
CA GLU A 785 15.43 26.60 -8.59
C GLU A 785 16.83 26.05 -8.88
N CYS A 786 16.99 25.29 -9.96
CA CYS A 786 18.28 24.73 -10.40
C CYS A 786 19.30 25.82 -10.73
N ARG A 787 18.93 26.85 -11.50
CA ARG A 787 19.82 27.99 -11.79
C ARG A 787 20.36 28.63 -10.52
N SER A 788 19.53 28.84 -9.50
CA SER A 788 19.97 29.46 -8.23
C SER A 788 21.10 28.68 -7.54
N VAL A 789 21.18 27.36 -7.73
CA VAL A 789 22.28 26.52 -7.22
C VAL A 789 23.46 26.48 -8.20
N LEU A 790 23.20 26.28 -9.49
CA LEU A 790 24.26 26.12 -10.50
C LEU A 790 25.05 27.41 -10.77
N ASP A 791 24.40 28.59 -10.72
CA ASP A 791 25.07 29.89 -10.80
C ASP A 791 25.92 30.20 -9.53
N ALA A 792 25.66 29.52 -8.42
CA ALA A 792 26.48 29.56 -7.20
C ALA A 792 27.60 28.51 -7.20
N ALA A 793 27.41 27.37 -7.87
CA ALA A 793 28.41 26.32 -8.03
C ALA A 793 29.62 26.79 -8.85
N ARG A 794 30.78 26.13 -8.66
CA ARG A 794 32.03 26.46 -9.36
C ARG A 794 32.62 25.22 -10.02
N THR A 795 33.40 25.43 -11.09
CA THR A 795 34.21 24.38 -11.71
C THR A 795 35.38 24.01 -10.78
N ALA A 796 36.05 22.89 -11.05
CA ALA A 796 37.24 22.48 -10.30
C ALA A 796 38.34 23.58 -10.24
N ASP A 797 38.41 24.44 -11.25
CA ASP A 797 39.38 25.54 -11.36
C ASP A 797 38.87 26.87 -10.75
N GLY A 798 37.71 26.83 -10.06
CA GLY A 798 37.10 27.98 -9.38
C GLY A 798 36.30 28.92 -10.29
N GLY A 799 36.13 28.58 -11.57
CA GLY A 799 35.32 29.33 -12.53
C GLY A 799 33.81 29.17 -12.29
N ALA A 800 32.99 30.01 -12.94
CA ALA A 800 31.55 29.79 -13.02
C ALA A 800 31.22 28.84 -14.18
N TRP A 801 30.17 28.02 -14.02
CA TRP A 801 29.71 27.10 -15.07
C TRP A 801 29.02 27.85 -16.22
N ARG A 802 29.33 27.45 -17.46
CA ARG A 802 28.61 27.85 -18.68
C ARG A 802 27.38 26.95 -18.81
N ILE A 803 26.21 27.47 -18.43
CA ILE A 803 24.96 26.70 -18.48
C ILE A 803 24.30 26.91 -19.86
N LEU A 804 24.17 25.81 -20.61
CA LEU A 804 23.39 25.68 -21.83
C LEU A 804 22.02 25.09 -21.51
N ASP A 805 20.96 25.71 -22.03
CA ASP A 805 19.59 25.26 -21.81
C ASP A 805 19.17 24.28 -22.91
N LEU A 806 18.77 23.05 -22.56
CA LEU A 806 18.10 22.13 -23.47
C LEU A 806 16.58 22.30 -23.35
N PRO A 807 15.85 22.68 -24.42
CA PRO A 807 14.42 22.89 -24.36
C PRO A 807 13.68 21.57 -24.16
N ALA A 808 12.74 21.49 -23.23
CA ALA A 808 11.81 20.36 -23.15
C ALA A 808 10.95 20.28 -24.45
N PRO A 809 10.53 19.09 -24.92
CA PRO A 809 9.59 18.96 -26.03
C PRO A 809 8.29 19.74 -25.81
N LEU A 810 7.65 20.18 -26.89
CA LEU A 810 6.36 20.86 -26.88
C LEU A 810 5.21 19.92 -26.46
N ARG A 811 5.37 18.61 -26.59
CA ARG A 811 4.48 17.62 -25.96
C ARG A 811 4.58 17.72 -24.43
N LEU A 812 3.54 18.27 -23.80
CA LEU A 812 3.48 18.39 -22.33
C LEU A 812 2.91 17.15 -21.62
N ARG A 813 2.10 16.31 -22.29
CA ARG A 813 1.32 15.22 -21.66
C ARG A 813 1.16 13.99 -22.54
N ASP A 814 0.88 12.87 -21.90
CA ASP A 814 0.42 11.61 -22.49
C ASP A 814 -0.93 11.16 -21.89
N GLU A 815 -1.28 9.89 -22.06
CA GLU A 815 -2.52 9.29 -21.53
C GLU A 815 -2.50 9.11 -20.00
N VAL A 816 -1.33 9.24 -19.35
CA VAL A 816 -1.14 9.03 -17.91
C VAL A 816 -1.09 10.38 -17.18
N THR A 817 -0.15 11.26 -17.55
CA THR A 817 0.11 12.52 -16.82
C THR A 817 0.97 13.48 -17.67
N TRP A 818 1.66 14.43 -17.02
CA TRP A 818 2.76 15.20 -17.63
C TRP A 818 3.90 14.28 -18.07
N VAL A 819 4.63 14.63 -19.13
CA VAL A 819 5.84 13.90 -19.55
C VAL A 819 7.10 14.58 -19.00
N ASP A 820 8.15 13.79 -18.82
CA ASP A 820 9.51 14.19 -18.41
C ASP A 820 10.54 14.02 -19.54
N TYR A 821 10.06 13.95 -20.80
CA TYR A 821 10.90 13.86 -21.99
C TYR A 821 12.00 14.93 -21.95
N SER A 822 13.26 14.50 -22.02
CA SER A 822 14.41 15.37 -21.80
C SER A 822 15.59 14.98 -22.69
N TYR A 823 16.05 15.92 -23.51
CA TYR A 823 17.26 15.78 -24.33
C TYR A 823 18.56 15.68 -23.52
N VAL A 824 18.48 15.99 -22.21
CA VAL A 824 19.59 15.80 -21.26
C VAL A 824 20.00 14.32 -21.19
N ASN A 825 19.06 13.38 -21.38
CA ASN A 825 19.30 11.95 -21.19
C ASN A 825 19.90 11.24 -22.42
N HIS A 826 20.94 11.84 -23.02
CA HIS A 826 21.72 11.29 -24.12
C HIS A 826 22.94 10.50 -23.59
N VAL A 827 23.53 9.62 -24.41
CA VAL A 827 24.81 8.96 -24.07
C VAL A 827 25.94 9.51 -24.92
N VAL A 828 27.08 9.80 -24.30
CA VAL A 828 28.31 10.22 -24.97
C VAL A 828 29.19 9.00 -25.25
N THR A 829 29.82 8.95 -26.41
CA THR A 829 30.83 7.95 -26.78
C THR A 829 32.14 8.64 -27.21
N ASN A 830 33.14 7.89 -27.70
CA ASN A 830 34.37 8.48 -28.24
C ASN A 830 34.12 9.37 -29.48
N GLY A 831 33.23 8.94 -30.40
CA GLY A 831 33.03 9.59 -31.69
C GLY A 831 31.67 10.29 -31.87
N ALA A 832 30.68 9.97 -31.04
CA ALA A 832 29.31 10.44 -31.19
C ALA A 832 28.60 10.72 -29.86
N VAL A 833 27.52 11.49 -29.94
CA VAL A 833 26.50 11.68 -28.89
C VAL A 833 25.20 11.08 -29.43
N ILE A 834 24.68 10.04 -28.76
CA ILE A 834 23.42 9.42 -29.17
C ILE A 834 22.30 10.11 -28.38
N ALA A 835 21.62 11.02 -29.08
CA ALA A 835 20.64 11.95 -28.53
C ALA A 835 19.22 11.37 -28.57
N CYS A 836 18.41 11.68 -27.56
CA CYS A 836 16.98 11.42 -27.61
C CYS A 836 16.30 12.32 -28.64
N THR A 837 15.38 11.79 -29.44
CA THR A 837 14.41 12.57 -30.23
C THR A 837 12.97 12.12 -29.93
N TYR A 838 12.00 13.00 -30.19
CA TYR A 838 10.62 12.82 -29.73
C TYR A 838 9.54 13.08 -30.79
N ASP A 839 9.91 13.29 -32.06
CA ASP A 839 8.99 13.70 -33.15
C ASP A 839 8.32 15.05 -32.79
N ASP A 840 9.17 15.97 -32.34
CA ASP A 840 8.80 17.26 -31.74
C ASP A 840 9.64 18.39 -32.38
N PRO A 841 9.06 19.59 -32.62
CA PRO A 841 9.80 20.71 -33.20
C PRO A 841 11.06 21.16 -32.45
N ASN A 842 11.22 20.77 -31.18
CA ASN A 842 12.42 21.05 -30.39
C ASN A 842 13.56 20.04 -30.64
N ASP A 843 13.35 18.96 -31.41
CA ASP A 843 14.37 17.96 -31.73
C ASP A 843 15.58 18.60 -32.44
N GLU A 844 15.36 19.41 -33.49
CA GLU A 844 16.45 20.09 -34.22
C GLU A 844 17.24 21.06 -33.30
N ILE A 845 16.53 21.81 -32.45
CA ILE A 845 17.13 22.78 -31.52
C ILE A 845 18.00 22.07 -30.48
N ALA A 846 17.54 20.93 -29.97
CA ALA A 846 18.30 20.14 -29.00
C ALA A 846 19.53 19.49 -29.63
N LEU A 847 19.44 18.99 -30.87
CA LEU A 847 20.58 18.45 -31.61
C LEU A 847 21.66 19.51 -31.86
N ASP A 848 21.27 20.74 -32.23
CA ASP A 848 22.20 21.88 -32.38
C ASP A 848 22.90 22.24 -31.05
N VAL A 849 22.16 22.29 -29.94
CA VAL A 849 22.74 22.57 -28.60
C VAL A 849 23.69 21.45 -28.15
N LEU A 850 23.38 20.18 -28.45
CA LEU A 850 24.28 19.06 -28.18
C LEU A 850 25.54 19.12 -29.07
N ALA A 851 25.42 19.56 -30.32
CA ALA A 851 26.58 19.75 -31.22
C ALA A 851 27.51 20.88 -30.74
N GLU A 852 26.95 21.95 -30.15
CA GLU A 852 27.73 23.00 -29.50
C GLU A 852 28.39 22.53 -28.19
N ALA A 853 27.71 21.67 -27.43
CA ALA A 853 28.17 21.15 -26.14
C ALA A 853 29.25 20.06 -26.24
N TYR A 854 29.27 19.31 -27.35
CA TYR A 854 30.18 18.18 -27.58
C TYR A 854 30.98 18.32 -28.90
N PRO A 855 31.81 19.37 -29.05
CA PRO A 855 32.52 19.66 -30.29
C PRO A 855 33.45 18.51 -30.71
N GLY A 856 33.38 18.15 -31.99
CA GLY A 856 34.17 17.05 -32.57
C GLY A 856 33.51 15.66 -32.49
N ARG A 857 32.30 15.56 -31.92
CA ARG A 857 31.47 14.35 -31.98
C ARG A 857 30.32 14.51 -32.98
N GLU A 858 29.89 13.41 -33.59
CA GLU A 858 28.67 13.34 -34.40
C GLU A 858 27.44 13.24 -33.49
N VAL A 859 26.42 14.09 -33.67
CA VAL A 859 25.17 13.99 -32.88
C VAL A 859 24.16 13.18 -33.68
N VAL A 860 23.75 12.03 -33.14
CA VAL A 860 22.85 11.07 -33.80
C VAL A 860 21.56 10.96 -32.98
N GLY A 861 20.44 11.43 -33.53
CA GLY A 861 19.13 11.34 -32.89
C GLY A 861 18.49 9.95 -33.04
N VAL A 862 17.93 9.42 -31.95
CA VAL A 862 17.19 8.15 -31.88
C VAL A 862 15.88 8.34 -31.13
N ASP A 863 14.78 7.75 -31.61
CA ASP A 863 13.43 7.93 -31.05
C ASP A 863 13.33 7.35 -29.63
N ALA A 864 13.36 8.24 -28.64
CA ALA A 864 13.36 7.88 -27.23
C ALA A 864 11.94 7.71 -26.66
N ARG A 865 10.87 7.99 -27.42
CA ARG A 865 9.48 7.92 -26.92
C ARG A 865 9.13 6.55 -26.36
N ASN A 866 9.60 5.49 -27.03
CA ASN A 866 9.38 4.11 -26.60
C ASN A 866 10.27 3.69 -25.42
N ILE A 867 11.31 4.45 -25.07
CA ILE A 867 12.13 4.24 -23.87
C ILE A 867 11.47 4.97 -22.68
N PHE A 868 11.12 6.26 -22.86
CA PHE A 868 10.41 7.07 -21.85
C PHE A 868 9.02 6.51 -21.52
N ARG A 869 8.40 5.76 -22.43
CA ARG A 869 7.18 4.98 -22.17
C ARG A 869 7.33 4.00 -21.00
N TYR A 870 8.53 3.47 -20.76
CA TYR A 870 8.83 2.54 -19.66
C TYR A 870 9.53 3.21 -18.46
N GLY A 871 9.85 4.51 -18.51
CA GLY A 871 10.29 5.29 -17.34
C GLY A 871 11.70 5.90 -17.38
N GLY A 872 12.40 5.91 -18.51
CA GLY A 872 13.74 6.53 -18.62
C GLY A 872 14.16 6.81 -20.06
N GLY A 873 15.37 7.33 -20.28
CA GLY A 873 15.89 7.66 -21.61
C GLY A 873 17.10 6.82 -22.04
N ILE A 874 17.85 7.33 -23.03
CA ILE A 874 18.99 6.63 -23.65
C ILE A 874 20.17 6.49 -22.67
N HIS A 875 20.42 7.49 -21.82
CA HIS A 875 21.44 7.40 -20.77
C HIS A 875 21.06 6.35 -19.71
N CYS A 876 19.79 6.24 -19.32
CA CYS A 876 19.31 5.27 -18.32
C CYS A 876 19.51 3.80 -18.73
N ILE A 877 19.67 3.50 -20.03
CA ILE A 877 19.82 2.12 -20.55
C ILE A 877 21.28 1.77 -20.91
N THR A 878 22.23 2.66 -20.67
CA THR A 878 23.65 2.52 -21.02
C THR A 878 24.58 2.79 -19.83
N GLN A 879 25.67 2.04 -19.71
CA GLN A 879 26.74 2.32 -18.76
C GLN A 879 28.10 2.26 -19.48
N HIS A 880 28.82 3.38 -19.52
CA HIS A 880 30.14 3.44 -20.16
C HIS A 880 31.21 2.78 -19.27
N MET A 881 32.24 2.22 -19.92
CA MET A 881 33.50 1.80 -19.30
C MET A 881 34.63 2.68 -19.84
N PRO A 882 35.40 3.38 -19.00
CA PRO A 882 36.53 4.21 -19.43
C PRO A 882 37.67 3.34 -19.97
N ALA A 883 38.46 3.88 -20.90
CA ALA A 883 39.74 3.31 -21.28
C ALA A 883 40.80 3.63 -20.22
N VAL A 884 41.74 2.70 -20.02
CA VAL A 884 42.80 2.73 -18.97
C VAL A 884 44.19 2.46 -19.53
#